data_AF-A0A949S1C6-F1
#
_entry.id   AF-A0A949S1C6-F1
#
_cell.length_a   1.000
_cell.length_b   1.000
_cell.length_c   1.000
_cell.angle_alpha   90.00
_cell.angle_beta   90.00
_cell.angle_gamma   90.00
#
_symmetry.space_group_name_H-M   'P 1'
#
loop_
_entity.id
_entity.type
_entity.pdbx_description
1 polymer ?
#
loop_
_entity_poly.entity_id
_entity_poly.type
_entity_poly.pdbx_seq_one_letter_code
_entity_poly.pdbx_strand_id
1 'polypeptide(L)'
;MYNRFLKSALIIFSIIILQTQNSVSQNSRHYDLFLTNDQSAYLQNAEVKNALSDAVIIRLNKDELKSLYETRYPEISMNIPLPGNRNERLTLKRFDILKSDAKFVTRTALGNEEVKMKDLAVSYNGTINGDANSIVSITISRDNVMGMIALKNDNIVIGALNDNSGNPTDDYIIYKESDLKVKNTFKCETEENLSREEVEKMRKVILAGMSESSATDLYIVEVAIELDFATYNFFGGSQTNAFNYAIGNLAAVSAIYNKEVNVKLIIPYMRVWTTVDPYNGTTSGTLLNQFRSEWNANMQSVNRTVAHFMSKRSNNLGGVAWLNGLCSSVSSGYGYAFSNTIGGIAQLPNYSYEILVVAHELGHNFGSLHTFNCSWNGGPIDTCYTVEGGCYNGPLIPAVGTIMSYCFNNGSVSFVLGFGPQPRVVVRNGAEFAGCTYVSSRDVQVGFPNGGELFRTGNTYPIYWGTSLTGNVNIELSLNNGSTWQTIQNNVPATSRTYNWTVPEMQTSQQAKVRILDSSNPNNGDTSDAAFNIVLNLNAFNLLSPPTGTRLEVNYLNTETQRFVWQKSSSVSTVTYKFKIRKVGTTLDYTFNADNSGHDSGATIRKSLLDSLAATLGTTGDSVRCIWRAWSFNGYDSIQSATTFLITLVRTSVGINVISSVVPERFELFNNYPNPFNPSTNIKFDIAQNAFTELKIYDLNGKEVETLVNENLSPGSYEYNFNAVNLPSGVYFYKLKSGNYVNTKLMVLIK
;
A
#
# COMPACT_ATOMS: atom_id res chain seq x y z
N MET A 1 3.20 -47.90 41.07
CA MET A 1 3.65 -47.94 39.65
C MET A 1 3.01 -46.85 38.78
N TYR A 2 1.73 -46.50 38.99
CA TYR A 2 1.00 -45.52 38.16
C TYR A 2 1.61 -44.09 38.15
N ASN A 3 2.08 -43.59 39.31
CA ASN A 3 2.67 -42.24 39.40
C ASN A 3 4.06 -42.07 38.75
N ARG A 4 4.80 -43.17 38.50
CA ARG A 4 6.08 -43.10 37.76
C ARG A 4 5.84 -43.05 36.25
N PHE A 5 4.79 -43.71 35.75
CA PHE A 5 4.41 -43.65 34.35
C PHE A 5 3.89 -42.26 33.95
N LEU A 6 3.11 -41.59 34.80
CA LEU A 6 2.63 -40.22 34.52
C LEU A 6 3.76 -39.18 34.49
N LYS A 7 4.76 -39.27 35.38
CA LYS A 7 5.92 -38.36 35.36
C LYS A 7 6.82 -38.58 34.14
N SER A 8 7.05 -39.83 33.73
CA SER A 8 7.81 -40.13 32.51
C SER A 8 7.06 -39.73 31.25
N ALA A 9 5.73 -39.92 31.21
CA ALA A 9 4.89 -39.49 30.10
C ALA A 9 4.86 -37.96 29.97
N LEU A 10 4.76 -37.20 31.08
CA LEU A 10 4.82 -35.72 31.04
C LEU A 10 6.19 -35.18 30.63
N ILE A 11 7.30 -35.83 31.01
CA ILE A 11 8.65 -35.44 30.58
C ILE A 11 8.85 -35.75 29.09
N ILE A 12 8.38 -36.90 28.62
CA ILE A 12 8.44 -37.26 27.18
C ILE A 12 7.51 -36.35 26.36
N PHE A 13 6.32 -36.00 26.86
CA PHE A 13 5.40 -35.07 26.19
C PHE A 13 5.97 -33.64 26.19
N SER A 14 6.69 -33.23 27.23
CA SER A 14 7.36 -31.92 27.29
C SER A 14 8.59 -31.86 26.38
N ILE A 15 9.34 -32.96 26.24
CA ILE A 15 10.46 -33.08 25.29
C ILE A 15 9.95 -33.15 23.86
N ILE A 16 8.82 -33.82 23.61
CA ILE A 16 8.16 -33.83 22.30
C ILE A 16 7.55 -32.46 21.99
N ILE A 17 7.02 -31.71 22.97
CA ILE A 17 6.55 -30.32 22.75
C ILE A 17 7.74 -29.37 22.53
N LEU A 18 8.88 -29.55 23.21
CA LEU A 18 10.11 -28.79 22.93
C LEU A 18 10.79 -29.19 21.60
N GLN A 19 10.61 -30.43 21.13
CA GLN A 19 11.12 -30.88 19.83
C GLN A 19 10.16 -30.58 18.66
N THR A 20 8.85 -30.52 18.90
CA THR A 20 7.84 -30.12 17.90
C THR A 20 7.67 -28.59 17.82
N GLN A 21 8.07 -27.83 18.83
CA GLN A 21 8.26 -26.38 18.71
C GLN A 21 9.56 -26.00 17.99
N ASN A 22 10.52 -26.92 17.84
CA ASN A 22 11.77 -26.71 17.09
C ASN A 22 11.75 -27.30 15.67
N SER A 23 10.62 -27.87 15.23
CA SER A 23 10.42 -28.34 13.85
C SER A 23 9.37 -27.54 13.07
N VAL A 24 9.02 -26.35 13.55
CA VAL A 24 8.51 -25.29 12.68
C VAL A 24 9.68 -24.87 11.80
N SER A 25 9.62 -25.18 10.50
CA SER A 25 10.65 -24.83 9.53
C SER A 25 11.03 -23.35 9.68
N GLN A 26 12.22 -23.05 10.20
CA GLN A 26 12.78 -21.70 10.12
C GLN A 26 13.16 -21.43 8.65
N ASN A 27 12.17 -21.13 7.82
CA ASN A 27 12.39 -20.75 6.41
C ASN A 27 12.79 -19.27 6.27
N SER A 28 12.81 -18.52 7.37
CA SER A 28 13.13 -17.09 7.41
C SER A 28 14.13 -16.74 8.51
N ARG A 29 15.10 -15.86 8.22
CA ARG A 29 16.06 -15.33 9.23
C ARG A 29 16.25 -13.80 9.11
N HIS A 30 16.46 -13.12 10.23
CA HIS A 30 16.82 -11.70 10.24
C HIS A 30 18.34 -11.52 10.26
N TYR A 31 18.85 -10.50 9.57
CA TYR A 31 20.28 -10.15 9.49
C TYR A 31 20.50 -8.65 9.69
N ASP A 32 21.49 -8.31 10.51
CA ASP A 32 21.99 -6.95 10.71
C ASP A 32 23.30 -6.76 9.93
N LEU A 33 23.18 -6.70 8.60
CA LEU A 33 24.33 -6.66 7.67
C LEU A 33 25.15 -5.37 7.76
N PHE A 34 24.56 -4.29 8.26
CA PHE A 34 25.19 -2.98 8.28
C PHE A 34 25.24 -2.43 9.69
N LEU A 35 26.43 -2.09 10.15
CA LEU A 35 26.66 -1.44 11.43
C LEU A 35 26.56 0.07 11.23
N THR A 36 25.76 0.74 12.04
CA THR A 36 25.76 2.20 12.12
C THR A 36 27.05 2.65 12.80
N ASN A 37 27.97 3.23 12.03
CA ASN A 37 29.17 3.84 12.60
C ASN A 37 28.84 5.22 13.18
N ASP A 38 29.62 5.64 14.17
CA ASP A 38 29.55 6.98 14.77
C ASP A 38 29.67 8.03 13.64
N GLN A 39 28.66 8.89 13.48
CA GLN A 39 28.46 9.77 12.31
C GLN A 39 29.60 10.79 12.07
N SER A 40 30.61 10.82 12.94
CA SER A 40 31.63 11.87 13.04
C SER A 40 32.78 11.77 12.02
N ALA A 41 33.10 10.58 11.49
CA ALA A 41 34.25 10.41 10.59
C ALA A 41 33.93 10.63 9.09
N TYR A 42 32.72 10.33 8.62
CA TYR A 42 32.39 10.28 7.18
C TYR A 42 31.80 11.57 6.59
N LEU A 43 31.33 12.49 7.43
CA LEU A 43 31.01 13.86 7.00
C LEU A 43 32.26 14.66 6.53
N GLN A 44 33.44 14.04 6.45
CA GLN A 44 34.68 14.65 5.98
C GLN A 44 35.09 14.21 4.56
N ASN A 45 34.40 13.23 3.92
CA ASN A 45 34.70 12.90 2.52
C ASN A 45 34.14 14.00 1.60
N ALA A 46 35.03 14.90 1.17
CA ALA A 46 34.71 16.05 0.33
C ALA A 46 34.11 15.62 -1.03
N GLU A 47 34.50 14.47 -1.57
CA GLU A 47 34.00 13.98 -2.86
C GLU A 47 32.54 13.54 -2.78
N VAL A 48 32.14 12.80 -1.74
CA VAL A 48 30.73 12.42 -1.50
C VAL A 48 29.86 13.66 -1.29
N LYS A 49 30.33 14.64 -0.51
CA LYS A 49 29.63 15.93 -0.31
C LYS A 49 29.49 16.73 -1.61
N ASN A 50 30.47 16.66 -2.50
CA ASN A 50 30.42 17.34 -3.79
C ASN A 50 29.48 16.62 -4.78
N ALA A 51 29.33 15.31 -4.67
CA ALA A 51 28.53 14.49 -5.58
C ALA A 51 27.04 14.34 -5.15
N LEU A 52 26.73 14.35 -3.85
CA LEU A 52 25.40 14.08 -3.32
C LEU A 52 24.87 15.21 -2.41
N SER A 53 23.55 15.43 -2.40
CA SER A 53 22.86 16.29 -1.41
C SER A 53 22.63 15.59 -0.08
N ASP A 54 22.36 14.28 -0.08
CA ASP A 54 22.13 13.48 1.12
C ASP A 54 22.55 12.01 0.90
N ALA A 55 23.09 11.37 1.93
CA ALA A 55 23.57 9.98 1.91
C ALA A 55 23.82 9.44 3.32
N VAL A 56 23.81 8.11 3.46
CA VAL A 56 24.23 7.42 4.69
C VAL A 56 25.46 6.57 4.40
N ILE A 57 26.50 6.71 5.22
CA ILE A 57 27.65 5.81 5.20
C ILE A 57 27.52 4.79 6.34
N ILE A 58 27.73 3.52 6.00
CA ILE A 58 27.64 2.38 6.92
C ILE A 58 28.83 1.46 6.73
N ARG A 59 29.08 0.60 7.73
CA ARG A 59 30.11 -0.42 7.63
C ARG A 59 29.50 -1.80 7.51
N LEU A 60 30.04 -2.61 6.60
CA LEU A 60 29.59 -3.99 6.41
C LEU A 60 29.99 -4.87 7.61
N ASN A 61 29.01 -5.59 8.15
CA ASN A 61 29.22 -6.60 9.16
C ASN A 61 29.66 -7.92 8.50
N LYS A 62 30.97 -8.19 8.47
CA LYS A 62 31.55 -9.36 7.80
C LYS A 62 31.11 -10.70 8.39
N ASP A 63 30.86 -10.75 9.71
CA ASP A 63 30.43 -11.99 10.37
C ASP A 63 28.98 -12.34 10.00
N GLU A 64 28.08 -11.35 10.01
CA GLU A 64 26.70 -11.52 9.53
C GLU A 64 26.65 -11.82 8.03
N LEU A 65 27.45 -11.13 7.21
CA LEU A 65 27.55 -11.38 5.78
C LEU A 65 27.97 -12.82 5.49
N LYS A 66 29.02 -13.30 6.16
CA LYS A 66 29.50 -14.67 6.03
C LYS A 66 28.41 -15.67 6.44
N SER A 67 27.73 -15.42 7.56
CA SER A 67 26.63 -16.27 8.02
C SER A 67 25.50 -16.35 6.99
N LEU A 68 25.10 -15.22 6.40
CA LEU A 68 24.07 -15.17 5.36
C LEU A 68 24.53 -15.93 4.11
N TYR A 69 25.74 -15.66 3.62
CA TYR A 69 26.29 -16.24 2.42
C TYR A 69 26.44 -17.78 2.50
N GLU A 70 26.79 -18.29 3.67
CA GLU A 70 26.92 -19.74 3.93
C GLU A 70 25.57 -20.43 4.11
N THR A 71 24.62 -19.80 4.83
CA THR A 71 23.34 -20.43 5.18
C THR A 71 22.28 -20.34 4.08
N ARG A 72 22.25 -19.24 3.30
CA ARG A 72 21.39 -19.05 2.12
C ARG A 72 19.91 -19.35 2.37
N TYR A 73 19.36 -18.84 3.48
CA TYR A 73 17.96 -19.03 3.84
C TYR A 73 17.01 -18.63 2.69
N PRO A 74 15.90 -19.36 2.47
CA PRO A 74 14.94 -19.06 1.39
C PRO A 74 14.28 -17.69 1.53
N GLU A 75 14.02 -17.24 2.76
CA GLU A 75 13.53 -15.91 3.06
C GLU A 75 14.44 -15.24 4.09
N ILE A 76 14.69 -13.95 3.93
CA ILE A 76 15.46 -13.15 4.89
C ILE A 76 14.77 -11.80 5.12
N SER A 77 15.09 -11.18 6.25
CA SER A 77 14.78 -9.76 6.45
C SER A 77 15.99 -9.04 7.01
N MET A 78 16.11 -7.75 6.70
CA MET A 78 17.18 -6.91 7.21
C MET A 78 16.70 -5.47 7.36
N ASN A 79 17.31 -4.72 8.25
CA ASN A 79 17.06 -3.28 8.36
C ASN A 79 18.13 -2.51 7.59
N ILE A 80 17.72 -1.44 6.93
CA ILE A 80 18.64 -0.51 6.27
C ILE A 80 18.43 0.91 6.79
N PRO A 81 19.52 1.64 7.09
CA PRO A 81 19.42 3.05 7.39
C PRO A 81 19.28 3.84 6.09
N LEU A 82 18.32 4.74 6.05
CA LEU A 82 18.08 5.69 4.97
C LEU A 82 18.37 7.12 5.43
N PRO A 83 18.63 8.03 4.47
CA PRO A 83 18.82 9.44 4.80
C PRO A 83 17.64 10.03 5.59
N GLY A 84 17.96 10.96 6.51
CA GLY A 84 17.01 11.53 7.47
C GLY A 84 16.77 10.71 8.74
N ASN A 85 17.74 9.89 9.17
CA ASN A 85 17.65 9.01 10.36
C ASN A 85 16.46 8.04 10.33
N ARG A 86 16.09 7.56 9.14
CA ARG A 86 15.04 6.54 8.99
C ARG A 86 15.68 5.16 8.93
N ASN A 87 15.04 4.18 9.57
CA ASN A 87 15.40 2.78 9.43
C ASN A 87 14.21 2.06 8.81
N GLU A 88 14.42 1.46 7.64
CA GLU A 88 13.38 0.77 6.90
C GLU A 88 13.69 -0.73 6.86
N ARG A 89 12.63 -1.55 6.85
CA ARG A 89 12.75 -3.02 6.86
C ARG A 89 12.63 -3.56 5.44
N LEU A 90 13.60 -4.38 5.03
CA LEU A 90 13.54 -5.17 3.81
C LEU A 90 13.01 -6.57 4.13
N THR A 91 12.05 -7.05 3.33
CA THR A 91 11.58 -8.44 3.34
C THR A 91 11.94 -9.06 2.00
N LEU A 92 12.74 -10.13 2.02
CA LEU A 92 13.42 -10.64 0.85
C LEU A 92 13.24 -12.15 0.71
N LYS A 93 13.05 -12.60 -0.52
CA LYS A 93 13.01 -14.02 -0.91
C LYS A 93 14.15 -14.32 -1.85
N ARG A 94 14.66 -15.55 -1.78
CA ARG A 94 15.73 -16.01 -2.65
C ARG A 94 15.26 -15.96 -4.10
N PHE A 95 16.07 -15.32 -4.96
CA PHE A 95 15.77 -15.08 -6.35
C PHE A 95 16.91 -15.59 -7.24
N ASP A 96 16.96 -16.90 -7.42
CA ASP A 96 17.99 -17.55 -8.23
C ASP A 96 17.76 -17.26 -9.72
N ILE A 97 18.79 -16.73 -10.38
CA ILE A 97 18.80 -16.44 -11.82
C ILE A 97 19.83 -17.26 -12.60
N LEU A 98 20.55 -18.16 -11.94
CA LEU A 98 21.45 -19.09 -12.62
C LEU A 98 20.65 -20.32 -13.03
N LYS A 99 20.80 -20.75 -14.29
CA LYS A 99 20.27 -22.04 -14.71
C LYS A 99 21.01 -23.16 -13.96
N SER A 100 20.32 -24.26 -13.66
CA SER A 100 20.91 -25.37 -12.88
C SER A 100 22.15 -25.99 -13.53
N ASP A 101 22.24 -25.94 -14.85
CA ASP A 101 23.35 -26.41 -15.68
C ASP A 101 24.16 -25.24 -16.29
N ALA A 102 24.10 -24.05 -15.67
CA ALA A 102 24.79 -22.87 -16.17
C ALA A 102 26.31 -23.10 -16.28
N LYS A 103 26.88 -22.68 -17.42
CA LYS A 103 28.32 -22.82 -17.69
C LYS A 103 29.06 -21.51 -17.48
N PHE A 104 30.20 -21.58 -16.80
CA PHE A 104 31.10 -20.45 -16.60
C PHE A 104 32.39 -20.73 -17.35
N VAL A 105 32.80 -19.81 -18.21
CA VAL A 105 33.91 -19.99 -19.12
C VAL A 105 34.89 -18.84 -19.02
N THR A 106 36.17 -19.20 -18.95
CA THR A 106 37.26 -18.25 -19.05
C THR A 106 37.90 -18.37 -20.42
N ARG A 107 38.09 -17.24 -21.08
CA ARG A 107 38.76 -17.17 -22.37
C ARG A 107 40.23 -16.77 -22.16
N THR A 108 41.10 -17.78 -22.24
CA THR A 108 42.56 -17.66 -22.11
C THR A 108 43.21 -17.57 -23.49
N ALA A 109 44.54 -17.39 -23.52
CA ALA A 109 45.33 -17.46 -24.76
C ALA A 109 45.26 -18.86 -25.43
N LEU A 110 44.90 -19.90 -24.68
CA LEU A 110 44.79 -21.28 -25.17
C LEU A 110 43.37 -21.61 -25.68
N GLY A 111 42.37 -20.77 -25.38
CA GLY A 111 41.00 -20.93 -25.84
C GLY A 111 39.96 -20.77 -24.73
N ASN A 112 38.78 -21.38 -24.93
CA ASN A 112 37.71 -21.41 -23.94
C ASN A 112 37.99 -22.53 -22.92
N GLU A 113 38.06 -22.19 -21.65
CA GLU A 113 38.20 -23.14 -20.54
C GLU A 113 36.98 -23.02 -19.62
N GLU A 114 36.23 -24.11 -19.44
CA GLU A 114 35.11 -24.15 -18.49
C GLU A 114 35.65 -24.19 -17.05
N VAL A 115 35.11 -23.32 -16.19
CA VAL A 115 35.59 -23.12 -14.82
C VAL A 115 34.48 -23.49 -13.84
N LYS A 116 34.81 -24.29 -12.83
CA LYS A 116 33.88 -24.60 -11.73
C LYS A 116 33.91 -23.50 -10.69
N MET A 117 32.85 -22.72 -10.63
CA MET A 117 32.70 -21.64 -9.67
C MET A 117 32.12 -22.15 -8.34
N LYS A 118 32.87 -21.96 -7.24
CA LYS A 118 32.40 -22.32 -5.88
C LYS A 118 31.82 -21.13 -5.11
N ASP A 119 32.19 -19.92 -5.53
CA ASP A 119 31.95 -18.69 -4.77
C ASP A 119 31.09 -17.66 -5.50
N LEU A 120 29.97 -18.13 -6.08
CA LEU A 120 29.02 -17.27 -6.77
C LEU A 120 28.06 -16.60 -5.79
N ALA A 121 27.74 -15.35 -6.12
CA ALA A 121 26.77 -14.55 -5.41
C ALA A 121 25.38 -15.17 -5.41
N VAL A 122 24.64 -14.91 -4.34
CA VAL A 122 23.22 -15.25 -4.19
C VAL A 122 22.42 -13.97 -4.29
N SER A 123 21.32 -14.02 -5.04
CA SER A 123 20.44 -12.87 -5.21
C SER A 123 19.13 -13.08 -4.48
N TYR A 124 18.61 -11.99 -3.95
CA TYR A 124 17.37 -11.89 -3.22
C TYR A 124 16.54 -10.76 -3.81
N ASN A 125 15.23 -10.95 -3.91
CA ASN A 125 14.30 -9.89 -4.28
C ASN A 125 13.18 -9.73 -3.26
N GLY A 126 12.50 -8.58 -3.24
CA GLY A 126 11.38 -8.38 -2.34
C GLY A 126 10.93 -6.94 -2.24
N THR A 127 10.48 -6.55 -1.05
CA THR A 127 9.84 -5.25 -0.79
C THR A 127 10.43 -4.54 0.41
N ILE A 128 10.36 -3.21 0.40
CA ILE A 128 10.68 -2.34 1.54
C ILE A 128 9.39 -2.01 2.30
N ASN A 129 9.38 -2.20 3.61
CA ASN A 129 8.23 -1.99 4.51
C ASN A 129 6.93 -2.67 4.10
N GLY A 130 7.02 -3.76 3.32
CA GLY A 130 5.83 -4.43 2.77
C GLY A 130 5.14 -3.66 1.64
N ASP A 131 5.74 -2.60 1.10
CA ASP A 131 5.21 -1.90 -0.08
C ASP A 131 5.32 -2.79 -1.30
N ALA A 132 4.19 -3.37 -1.72
CA ALA A 132 4.08 -4.22 -2.90
C ALA A 132 4.50 -3.50 -4.20
N ASN A 133 4.50 -2.17 -4.24
CA ASN A 133 4.93 -1.39 -5.40
C ASN A 133 6.44 -1.16 -5.45
N SER A 134 7.17 -1.40 -4.36
CA SER A 134 8.63 -1.35 -4.36
C SER A 134 9.27 -2.57 -5.02
N ILE A 135 10.47 -2.41 -5.57
CA ILE A 135 11.31 -3.53 -6.01
C ILE A 135 12.61 -3.45 -5.23
N VAL A 136 12.90 -4.46 -4.42
CA VAL A 136 14.19 -4.59 -3.77
C VAL A 136 14.95 -5.71 -4.47
N SER A 137 16.21 -5.47 -4.82
CA SER A 137 17.13 -6.49 -5.30
C SER A 137 18.44 -6.38 -4.53
N ILE A 138 18.81 -7.42 -3.78
CA ILE A 138 20.05 -7.51 -3.01
C ILE A 138 20.81 -8.75 -3.49
N THR A 139 22.04 -8.55 -3.95
CA THR A 139 22.96 -9.61 -4.35
C THR A 139 24.14 -9.66 -3.41
N ILE A 140 24.43 -10.85 -2.89
CA ILE A 140 25.39 -11.09 -1.82
C ILE A 140 26.44 -12.09 -2.29
N SER A 141 27.70 -11.66 -2.30
CA SER A 141 28.85 -12.54 -2.48
C SER A 141 29.57 -12.77 -1.14
N ARG A 142 30.70 -13.48 -1.16
CA ARG A 142 31.50 -13.72 0.04
C ARG A 142 31.95 -12.41 0.73
N ASP A 143 32.30 -11.40 -0.05
CA ASP A 143 32.96 -10.19 0.43
C ASP A 143 32.23 -8.89 0.03
N ASN A 144 31.13 -8.97 -0.73
CA ASN A 144 30.44 -7.80 -1.29
C ASN A 144 28.91 -7.92 -1.24
N VAL A 145 28.25 -6.77 -1.11
CA VAL A 145 26.80 -6.62 -1.23
C VAL A 145 26.51 -5.59 -2.32
N MET A 146 25.60 -5.93 -3.23
CA MET A 146 25.09 -5.01 -4.24
C MET A 146 23.59 -4.89 -4.02
N GLY A 147 23.08 -3.67 -3.88
CA GLY A 147 21.66 -3.47 -3.60
C GLY A 147 21.04 -2.33 -4.39
N MET A 148 19.83 -2.56 -4.85
CA MET A 148 18.97 -1.54 -5.45
C MET A 148 17.58 -1.64 -4.81
N ILE A 149 17.01 -0.49 -4.47
CA ILE A 149 15.61 -0.38 -4.07
C ILE A 149 14.93 0.63 -4.98
N ALA A 150 14.04 0.14 -5.83
CA ALA A 150 13.17 0.98 -6.64
C ALA A 150 11.94 1.39 -5.85
N LEU A 151 11.67 2.69 -5.82
CA LEU A 151 10.47 3.31 -5.27
C LEU A 151 9.69 4.00 -6.39
N LYS A 152 8.44 4.38 -6.10
CA LYS A 152 7.53 5.00 -7.08
C LYS A 152 8.16 6.16 -7.88
N ASN A 153 8.96 6.99 -7.22
CA ASN A 153 9.52 8.22 -7.81
C ASN A 153 11.04 8.32 -7.65
N ASP A 154 11.73 7.27 -7.21
CA ASP A 154 13.16 7.34 -6.93
C ASP A 154 13.78 5.95 -6.82
N ASN A 155 15.11 5.86 -6.94
CA ASN A 155 15.84 4.63 -6.67
C ASN A 155 16.87 4.89 -5.57
N ILE A 156 17.04 3.91 -4.69
CA ILE A 156 18.08 3.91 -3.67
C ILE A 156 19.14 2.89 -4.06
N VAL A 157 20.39 3.33 -4.04
CA VAL A 157 21.56 2.51 -4.32
C VAL A 157 22.22 2.11 -3.00
N ILE A 158 22.63 0.85 -2.91
CA ILE A 158 23.47 0.31 -1.82
C ILE A 158 24.70 -0.29 -2.48
N GLY A 159 25.88 0.23 -2.19
CA GLY A 159 27.13 -0.31 -2.73
C GLY A 159 28.35 0.06 -1.93
N ALA A 160 29.42 -0.70 -2.12
CA ALA A 160 30.72 -0.43 -1.52
C ALA A 160 31.30 0.89 -2.04
N LEU A 161 31.90 1.65 -1.14
CA LEU A 161 32.79 2.75 -1.49
C LEU A 161 34.13 2.20 -1.94
N ASN A 162 34.71 2.84 -2.95
CA ASN A 162 36.06 2.53 -3.38
C ASN A 162 37.07 3.44 -2.67
N ASP A 163 38.28 2.92 -2.44
CA ASP A 163 39.40 3.73 -2.01
C ASP A 163 39.91 4.63 -3.16
N ASN A 164 40.89 5.51 -2.86
CA ASN A 164 41.48 6.42 -3.85
C ASN A 164 42.22 5.69 -5.00
N SER A 165 42.41 4.37 -4.90
CA SER A 165 42.99 3.52 -5.94
C SER A 165 41.91 2.75 -6.73
N GLY A 166 40.62 2.96 -6.42
CA GLY A 166 39.49 2.30 -7.07
C GLY A 166 39.14 0.93 -6.50
N ASN A 167 39.77 0.48 -5.41
CA ASN A 167 39.49 -0.83 -4.82
C ASN A 167 38.28 -0.76 -3.85
N PRO A 168 37.38 -1.75 -3.84
CA PRO A 168 36.27 -1.80 -2.90
C PRO A 168 36.73 -1.85 -1.43
N THR A 169 36.03 -1.12 -0.57
CA THR A 169 36.26 -1.10 0.89
C THR A 169 35.13 -1.80 1.66
N ASP A 170 35.29 -1.94 2.98
CA ASP A 170 34.23 -2.43 3.88
C ASP A 170 33.17 -1.35 4.19
N ASP A 171 33.37 -0.13 3.70
CA ASP A 171 32.46 0.98 3.90
C ASP A 171 31.50 1.08 2.72
N TYR A 172 30.23 1.31 3.02
CA TYR A 172 29.14 1.29 2.08
C TYR A 172 28.42 2.62 2.10
N ILE A 173 27.87 3.00 0.95
CA ILE A 173 27.02 4.16 0.81
C ILE A 173 25.61 3.75 0.45
N ILE A 174 24.64 4.40 1.10
CA ILE A 174 23.23 4.36 0.75
C ILE A 174 22.80 5.77 0.37
N TYR A 175 22.33 5.95 -0.85
CA TYR A 175 21.88 7.25 -1.35
C TYR A 175 20.73 7.08 -2.34
N LYS A 176 19.93 8.14 -2.51
CA LYS A 176 18.90 8.20 -3.54
C LYS A 176 19.45 8.79 -4.81
N GLU A 177 19.05 8.27 -5.97
CA GLU A 177 19.46 8.84 -7.25
C GLU A 177 19.03 10.31 -7.41
N SER A 178 17.88 10.71 -6.86
CA SER A 178 17.45 12.11 -6.87
C SER A 178 18.39 13.06 -6.11
N ASP A 179 19.24 12.54 -5.22
CA ASP A 179 20.24 13.32 -4.48
C ASP A 179 21.56 13.51 -5.25
N LEU A 180 21.73 12.91 -6.44
CA LEU A 180 22.92 13.11 -7.28
C LEU A 180 22.95 14.53 -7.87
N LYS A 181 24.00 15.28 -7.54
CA LYS A 181 24.24 16.65 -8.04
C LYS A 181 24.72 16.67 -9.49
N VAL A 182 25.40 15.61 -9.92
CA VAL A 182 25.80 15.40 -11.32
C VAL A 182 24.99 14.22 -11.86
N LYS A 183 24.19 14.45 -12.89
CA LYS A 183 23.38 13.38 -13.47
C LYS A 183 24.21 12.57 -14.46
N ASN A 184 24.04 11.25 -14.43
CA ASN A 184 24.58 10.38 -15.47
C ASN A 184 23.89 10.73 -16.79
N THR A 185 24.68 11.02 -17.83
CA THR A 185 24.15 11.16 -19.18
C THR A 185 23.91 9.77 -19.75
N PHE A 186 22.65 9.31 -19.74
CA PHE A 186 22.30 8.08 -20.44
C PHE A 186 22.45 8.30 -21.94
N LYS A 187 23.17 7.39 -22.59
CA LYS A 187 23.37 7.34 -24.03
C LYS A 187 22.97 5.96 -24.50
N CYS A 188 21.97 5.87 -25.37
CA CYS A 188 21.74 4.68 -26.16
C CYS A 188 21.68 5.11 -27.62
N GLU A 189 22.22 4.26 -28.49
CA GLU A 189 22.22 4.46 -29.93
C GLU A 189 21.29 3.41 -30.56
N THR A 190 20.36 3.85 -31.41
CA THR A 190 19.68 3.00 -32.41
C THR A 190 20.19 3.45 -33.78
N GLU A 191 20.12 2.61 -34.84
CA GLU A 191 20.52 3.08 -36.18
C GLU A 191 19.60 4.26 -36.58
N GLU A 192 20.13 5.50 -36.51
CA GLU A 192 19.34 6.72 -36.61
C GLU A 192 18.88 7.04 -38.04
N ASN A 193 17.66 7.61 -38.11
CA ASN A 193 16.86 7.99 -39.28
C ASN A 193 16.06 6.87 -39.96
N LEU A 194 15.17 6.26 -39.18
CA LEU A 194 14.06 5.47 -39.72
C LEU A 194 13.18 6.34 -40.63
N SER A 195 13.04 5.92 -41.88
CA SER A 195 12.14 6.53 -42.85
C SER A 195 10.67 6.41 -42.40
N ARG A 196 9.80 7.29 -42.92
CA ARG A 196 8.35 7.21 -42.63
C ARG A 196 7.74 5.85 -42.95
N GLU A 197 8.27 5.16 -43.96
CA GLU A 197 7.81 3.83 -44.36
C GLU A 197 8.19 2.75 -43.35
N GLU A 198 9.42 2.83 -42.80
CA GLU A 198 9.89 1.93 -41.75
C GLU A 198 9.10 2.13 -40.45
N VAL A 199 8.84 3.38 -40.07
CA VAL A 199 7.98 3.74 -38.92
C VAL A 199 6.58 3.15 -39.06
N GLU A 200 5.97 3.24 -40.24
CA GLU A 200 4.63 2.70 -40.47
C GLU A 200 4.61 1.16 -40.45
N LYS A 201 5.68 0.52 -40.94
CA LYS A 201 5.84 -0.95 -40.84
C LYS A 201 5.97 -1.39 -39.38
N MET A 202 6.78 -0.69 -38.58
CA MET A 202 6.92 -0.98 -37.15
C MET A 202 5.64 -0.73 -36.37
N ARG A 203 4.93 0.36 -36.66
CA ARG A 203 3.63 0.69 -36.08
C ARG A 203 2.62 -0.44 -36.27
N LYS A 204 2.54 -1.03 -37.47
CA LYS A 204 1.66 -2.18 -37.74
C LYS A 204 2.01 -3.40 -36.88
N VAL A 205 3.30 -3.68 -36.70
CA VAL A 205 3.77 -4.79 -35.85
C VAL A 205 3.42 -4.54 -34.38
N ILE A 206 3.67 -3.32 -33.87
CA ILE A 206 3.35 -2.94 -32.49
C ILE A 206 1.85 -3.03 -32.22
N LEU A 207 1.02 -2.43 -33.07
CA LEU A 207 -0.44 -2.45 -32.90
C LEU A 207 -1.02 -3.87 -32.98
N ALA A 208 -0.46 -4.73 -33.84
CA ALA A 208 -0.86 -6.14 -33.92
C ALA A 208 -0.51 -6.92 -32.64
N GLY A 209 0.62 -6.62 -31.99
CA GLY A 209 0.98 -7.24 -30.72
C GLY A 209 0.12 -6.74 -29.54
N MET A 210 -0.32 -5.49 -29.54
CA MET A 210 -0.99 -4.88 -28.38
C MET A 210 -2.33 -5.50 -27.94
N SER A 211 -2.95 -6.38 -28.75
CA SER A 211 -4.27 -6.96 -28.47
C SER A 211 -4.28 -8.41 -27.93
N GLU A 212 -3.15 -9.13 -27.94
CA GLU A 212 -3.14 -10.59 -27.70
C GLU A 212 -2.41 -11.04 -26.41
N SER A 213 -1.84 -10.12 -25.64
CA SER A 213 -0.93 -10.46 -24.54
C SER A 213 -1.63 -11.15 -23.35
N SER A 214 -1.08 -12.28 -22.90
CA SER A 214 -1.50 -12.99 -21.68
C SER A 214 -0.56 -12.63 -20.52
N ALA A 215 -0.86 -11.59 -19.75
CA ALA A 215 0.04 -11.05 -18.69
C ALA A 215 0.36 -12.00 -17.51
N THR A 216 0.03 -13.29 -17.59
CA THR A 216 -0.09 -14.17 -16.44
C THR A 216 0.83 -15.40 -16.46
N ASP A 217 1.38 -15.81 -17.59
CA ASP A 217 2.35 -16.92 -17.65
C ASP A 217 3.76 -16.41 -17.31
N LEU A 218 4.50 -17.06 -16.39
CA LEU A 218 5.90 -16.71 -16.12
C LEU A 218 6.81 -17.26 -17.23
N TYR A 219 7.23 -16.39 -18.16
CA TYR A 219 8.18 -16.77 -19.21
C TYR A 219 9.61 -16.70 -18.71
N ILE A 220 10.39 -17.72 -19.06
CA ILE A 220 11.83 -17.76 -18.84
C ILE A 220 12.56 -17.37 -20.12
N VAL A 221 13.50 -16.43 -19.97
CA VAL A 221 14.38 -15.95 -21.03
C VAL A 221 15.82 -16.22 -20.62
N GLU A 222 16.55 -16.97 -21.45
CA GLU A 222 17.93 -17.35 -21.20
C GLU A 222 18.89 -16.31 -21.82
N VAL A 223 19.55 -15.52 -20.97
CA VAL A 223 20.48 -14.45 -21.35
C VAL A 223 21.92 -14.92 -21.17
N ALA A 224 22.61 -15.24 -22.27
CA ALA A 224 24.03 -15.56 -22.21
C ALA A 224 24.86 -14.27 -22.03
N ILE A 225 25.82 -14.24 -21.11
CA ILE A 225 26.57 -13.03 -20.78
C ILE A 225 28.03 -13.16 -21.22
N GLU A 226 28.59 -12.09 -21.77
CA GLU A 226 30.02 -11.94 -21.99
C GLU A 226 30.59 -10.71 -21.28
N LEU A 227 31.79 -10.87 -20.73
CA LEU A 227 32.58 -9.84 -20.07
C LEU A 227 33.96 -9.77 -20.71
N ASP A 228 34.40 -8.56 -21.08
CA ASP A 228 35.68 -8.33 -21.74
C ASP A 228 36.88 -8.25 -20.79
N PHE A 229 38.08 -8.13 -21.38
CA PHE A 229 39.32 -8.05 -20.62
C PHE A 229 39.41 -6.80 -19.74
N ALA A 230 38.84 -5.70 -20.21
CA ALA A 230 38.75 -4.48 -19.43
C ALA A 230 37.91 -4.68 -18.16
N THR A 231 36.80 -5.40 -18.26
CA THR A 231 35.95 -5.76 -17.11
C THR A 231 36.67 -6.68 -16.15
N TYR A 232 37.39 -7.68 -16.65
CA TYR A 232 38.23 -8.54 -15.83
C TYR A 232 39.26 -7.74 -15.02
N ASN A 233 39.96 -6.80 -15.67
CA ASN A 233 40.94 -5.93 -15.01
C ASN A 233 40.30 -4.92 -14.06
N PHE A 234 39.11 -4.41 -14.38
CA PHE A 234 38.35 -3.51 -13.50
C PHE A 234 38.09 -4.17 -12.14
N PHE A 235 37.83 -5.48 -12.13
CA PHE A 235 37.67 -6.26 -10.90
C PHE A 235 38.97 -6.89 -10.40
N GLY A 236 40.12 -6.23 -10.64
CA GLY A 236 41.43 -6.61 -10.13
C GLY A 236 41.95 -7.96 -10.67
N GLY A 237 41.49 -8.39 -11.84
CA GLY A 237 41.83 -9.69 -12.39
C GLY A 237 41.14 -10.86 -11.69
N SER A 238 39.97 -10.63 -11.07
CA SER A 238 39.16 -11.68 -10.46
C SER A 238 37.99 -12.10 -11.35
N GLN A 239 38.04 -13.33 -11.86
CA GLN A 239 36.95 -13.94 -12.65
C GLN A 239 35.66 -14.01 -11.82
N THR A 240 35.78 -14.41 -10.55
CA THR A 240 34.64 -14.51 -9.61
C THR A 240 33.96 -13.17 -9.41
N ASN A 241 34.71 -12.09 -9.24
CA ASN A 241 34.13 -10.77 -9.02
C ASN A 241 33.46 -10.23 -10.29
N ALA A 242 34.08 -10.44 -11.46
CA ALA A 242 33.48 -10.09 -12.74
C ALA A 242 32.15 -10.84 -12.98
N PHE A 243 32.11 -12.15 -12.71
CA PHE A 243 30.86 -12.91 -12.80
C PHE A 243 29.82 -12.46 -11.77
N ASN A 244 30.21 -12.23 -10.52
CA ASN A 244 29.28 -11.77 -9.48
C ASN A 244 28.68 -10.39 -9.80
N TYR A 245 29.45 -9.48 -10.42
CA TYR A 245 28.96 -8.21 -10.93
C TYR A 245 27.82 -8.40 -11.95
N ALA A 246 28.03 -9.27 -12.94
CA ALA A 246 27.04 -9.53 -13.98
C ALA A 246 25.81 -10.29 -13.45
N ILE A 247 26.00 -11.20 -12.49
CA ILE A 247 24.90 -11.85 -11.76
C ILE A 247 24.06 -10.82 -11.03
N GLY A 248 24.68 -9.88 -10.29
CA GLY A 248 23.95 -8.83 -9.59
C GLY A 248 23.14 -7.96 -10.55
N ASN A 249 23.79 -7.43 -11.58
CA ASN A 249 23.13 -6.61 -12.60
C ASN A 249 21.94 -7.33 -13.22
N LEU A 250 22.11 -8.56 -13.74
CA LEU A 250 20.99 -9.28 -14.34
C LEU A 250 19.93 -9.69 -13.30
N ALA A 251 20.29 -9.95 -12.04
CA ALA A 251 19.31 -10.29 -11.01
C ALA A 251 18.35 -9.13 -10.73
N ALA A 252 18.88 -7.90 -10.67
CA ALA A 252 18.06 -6.71 -10.50
C ALA A 252 17.19 -6.44 -11.76
N VAL A 253 17.75 -6.57 -12.96
CA VAL A 253 16.99 -6.45 -14.21
C VAL A 253 15.89 -7.53 -14.29
N SER A 254 16.21 -8.77 -13.94
CA SER A 254 15.27 -9.88 -13.90
C SER A 254 14.15 -9.65 -12.88
N ALA A 255 14.43 -9.03 -11.73
CA ALA A 255 13.40 -8.65 -10.76
C ALA A 255 12.45 -7.58 -11.33
N ILE A 256 12.96 -6.62 -12.09
CA ILE A 256 12.16 -5.62 -12.81
C ILE A 256 11.26 -6.30 -13.85
N TYR A 257 11.84 -7.11 -14.76
CA TYR A 257 11.08 -7.82 -15.78
C TYR A 257 10.03 -8.76 -15.18
N ASN A 258 10.37 -9.43 -14.08
CA ASN A 258 9.48 -10.36 -13.41
C ASN A 258 8.27 -9.65 -12.83
N LYS A 259 8.47 -8.47 -12.23
CA LYS A 259 7.37 -7.65 -11.72
C LYS A 259 6.54 -6.99 -12.82
N GLU A 260 7.19 -6.44 -13.84
CA GLU A 260 6.53 -5.59 -14.84
C GLU A 260 5.78 -6.38 -15.92
N VAL A 261 6.35 -7.51 -16.34
CA VAL A 261 5.88 -8.28 -17.49
C VAL A 261 5.85 -9.78 -17.23
N ASN A 262 6.00 -10.22 -15.97
CA ASN A 262 6.04 -11.63 -15.59
C ASN A 262 7.01 -12.45 -16.45
N VAL A 263 8.20 -11.88 -16.70
CA VAL A 263 9.32 -12.55 -17.39
C VAL A 263 10.48 -12.67 -16.40
N LYS A 264 11.03 -13.86 -16.22
CA LYS A 264 12.25 -14.06 -15.45
C LYS A 264 13.43 -14.33 -16.38
N LEU A 265 14.41 -13.44 -16.32
CA LEU A 265 15.67 -13.59 -17.02
C LEU A 265 16.59 -14.50 -16.20
N ILE A 266 17.20 -15.49 -16.86
CA ILE A 266 18.17 -16.40 -16.25
C ILE A 266 19.44 -16.51 -17.10
N ILE A 267 20.53 -16.96 -16.48
CA ILE A 267 21.85 -17.08 -17.08
C ILE A 267 22.13 -18.56 -17.35
N PRO A 268 22.16 -19.01 -18.62
CA PRO A 268 22.62 -20.36 -18.98
C PRO A 268 24.14 -20.43 -19.17
N TYR A 269 24.78 -19.30 -19.44
CA TYR A 269 26.17 -19.24 -19.88
C TYR A 269 26.79 -17.88 -19.57
N MET A 270 28.00 -17.88 -19.03
CA MET A 270 28.82 -16.69 -18.85
C MET A 270 30.24 -16.92 -19.36
N ARG A 271 30.79 -15.95 -20.08
CA ARG A 271 32.20 -15.93 -20.49
C ARG A 271 32.90 -14.67 -20.02
N VAL A 272 34.12 -14.79 -19.51
CA VAL A 272 35.02 -13.66 -19.22
C VAL A 272 36.34 -13.80 -19.96
N TRP A 273 36.80 -12.73 -20.59
CA TRP A 273 38.12 -12.66 -21.22
C TRP A 273 39.20 -12.34 -20.18
N THR A 274 40.15 -13.25 -19.99
CA THR A 274 41.35 -13.03 -19.13
C THR A 274 42.60 -12.67 -19.92
N THR A 275 42.42 -12.55 -21.23
CA THR A 275 43.38 -12.03 -22.19
C THR A 275 42.69 -10.97 -23.03
N VAL A 276 43.45 -10.11 -23.72
CA VAL A 276 42.88 -9.05 -24.56
C VAL A 276 41.85 -9.65 -25.52
N ASP A 277 40.62 -9.17 -25.43
CA ASP A 277 39.50 -9.60 -26.26
C ASP A 277 39.61 -9.00 -27.69
N PRO A 278 38.92 -9.58 -28.69
CA PRO A 278 39.09 -9.19 -30.09
C PRO A 278 38.36 -7.88 -30.45
N TYR A 279 37.64 -7.25 -29.51
CA TYR A 279 36.83 -6.09 -29.79
C TYR A 279 37.68 -4.82 -29.70
N ASN A 280 37.96 -4.19 -30.83
CA ASN A 280 38.76 -2.96 -30.90
C ASN A 280 37.93 -1.71 -31.28
N GLY A 281 36.61 -1.87 -31.42
CA GLY A 281 35.70 -0.77 -31.72
C GLY A 281 35.72 0.34 -30.66
N THR A 282 35.47 1.56 -31.10
CA THR A 282 35.43 2.77 -30.24
C THR A 282 34.02 3.33 -30.06
N THR A 283 33.03 2.80 -30.78
CA THR A 283 31.60 3.14 -30.64
C THR A 283 30.80 1.91 -30.21
N SER A 284 29.67 2.13 -29.54
CA SER A 284 28.79 1.05 -29.07
C SER A 284 28.31 0.18 -30.24
N GLY A 285 27.85 0.76 -31.34
CA GLY A 285 27.43 0.02 -32.54
C GLY A 285 28.53 -0.81 -33.19
N THR A 286 29.78 -0.32 -33.22
CA THR A 286 30.91 -1.12 -33.74
C THR A 286 31.20 -2.32 -32.85
N LEU A 287 31.21 -2.11 -31.52
CA LEU A 287 31.46 -3.17 -30.55
C LEU A 287 30.36 -4.24 -30.56
N LEU A 288 29.09 -3.83 -30.66
CA LEU A 288 27.96 -4.76 -30.78
C LEU A 288 28.08 -5.61 -32.06
N ASN A 289 28.46 -5.02 -33.18
CA ASN A 289 28.72 -5.75 -34.43
C ASN A 289 29.86 -6.75 -34.30
N GLN A 290 30.98 -6.37 -33.69
CA GLN A 290 32.11 -7.27 -33.47
C GLN A 290 31.75 -8.43 -32.54
N PHE A 291 31.00 -8.14 -31.46
CA PHE A 291 30.47 -9.14 -30.53
C PHE A 291 29.56 -10.15 -31.25
N ARG A 292 28.62 -9.66 -32.07
CA ARG A 292 27.77 -10.51 -32.92
C ARG A 292 28.60 -11.39 -33.84
N SER A 293 29.57 -10.81 -34.56
CA SER A 293 30.42 -11.56 -35.50
C SER A 293 31.21 -12.66 -34.80
N GLU A 294 31.80 -12.37 -33.64
CA GLU A 294 32.53 -13.35 -32.82
C GLU A 294 31.60 -14.49 -32.36
N TRP A 295 30.40 -14.17 -31.89
CA TRP A 295 29.46 -15.19 -31.41
C TRP A 295 28.88 -16.03 -32.54
N ASN A 296 28.53 -15.42 -33.67
CA ASN A 296 28.05 -16.13 -34.85
C ASN A 296 29.11 -17.09 -35.39
N ALA A 297 30.39 -16.73 -35.31
CA ALA A 297 31.49 -17.58 -35.77
C ALA A 297 31.82 -18.70 -34.76
N ASN A 298 31.89 -18.37 -33.46
CA ASN A 298 32.60 -19.20 -32.48
C ASN A 298 31.73 -19.72 -31.33
N MET A 299 30.48 -19.26 -31.20
CA MET A 299 29.64 -19.53 -30.02
C MET A 299 28.27 -20.15 -30.36
N GLN A 300 28.13 -20.75 -31.55
CA GLN A 300 26.87 -21.36 -32.01
C GLN A 300 26.35 -22.51 -31.13
N SER A 301 27.22 -23.15 -30.34
CA SER A 301 26.87 -24.24 -29.44
C SER A 301 26.24 -23.79 -28.12
N VAL A 302 26.26 -22.49 -27.82
CA VAL A 302 25.68 -21.93 -26.60
C VAL A 302 24.17 -21.78 -26.79
N ASN A 303 23.38 -22.59 -26.08
CA ASN A 303 21.94 -22.43 -26.05
C ASN A 303 21.57 -21.15 -25.28
N ARG A 304 20.74 -20.30 -25.90
CA ARG A 304 20.33 -19.00 -25.36
C ARG A 304 19.11 -18.46 -26.09
N THR A 305 18.36 -17.59 -25.43
CA THR A 305 17.36 -16.72 -26.06
C THR A 305 18.03 -15.49 -26.67
N VAL A 306 19.02 -14.91 -25.98
CA VAL A 306 19.74 -13.68 -26.36
C VAL A 306 21.14 -13.67 -25.74
N ALA A 307 22.09 -12.90 -26.29
CA ALA A 307 23.40 -12.69 -25.67
C ALA A 307 23.65 -11.22 -25.36
N HIS A 308 24.26 -10.93 -24.21
CA HIS A 308 24.53 -9.57 -23.76
C HIS A 308 26.02 -9.41 -23.44
N PHE A 309 26.66 -8.44 -24.08
CA PHE A 309 28.04 -8.05 -23.79
C PHE A 309 28.06 -6.90 -22.79
N MET A 310 28.53 -7.15 -21.56
CA MET A 310 28.67 -6.13 -20.52
C MET A 310 30.15 -5.74 -20.36
N SER A 311 30.45 -4.44 -20.42
CA SER A 311 31.82 -3.92 -20.43
C SER A 311 32.06 -2.78 -19.44
N LYS A 312 33.23 -2.77 -18.80
CA LYS A 312 33.78 -1.67 -17.99
C LYS A 312 34.87 -0.86 -18.68
N ARG A 313 34.95 -0.90 -20.01
CA ARG A 313 35.89 -0.07 -20.80
C ARG A 313 35.73 1.42 -20.54
N SER A 314 36.82 2.16 -20.72
CA SER A 314 37.02 3.55 -20.30
C SER A 314 36.21 4.65 -21.03
N ASN A 315 35.36 4.31 -22.02
CA ASN A 315 34.70 5.31 -22.86
C ASN A 315 33.20 5.58 -22.57
N ASN A 316 32.62 4.95 -21.53
CA ASN A 316 31.21 5.07 -21.10
C ASN A 316 30.25 5.18 -22.30
N LEU A 317 30.29 4.18 -23.16
CA LEU A 317 29.61 4.19 -24.46
C LEU A 317 28.09 4.00 -24.36
N GLY A 318 27.56 3.77 -23.15
CA GLY A 318 26.14 3.57 -22.92
C GLY A 318 25.69 2.20 -23.40
N GLY A 319 24.52 2.13 -24.05
CA GLY A 319 23.97 0.87 -24.56
C GLY A 319 23.65 0.88 -26.05
N VAL A 320 23.58 -0.30 -26.65
CA VAL A 320 22.98 -0.52 -27.97
C VAL A 320 22.50 -1.97 -28.07
N ALA A 321 21.37 -2.18 -28.74
CA ALA A 321 20.81 -3.48 -29.00
C ALA A 321 20.03 -3.51 -30.31
N TRP A 322 19.98 -4.69 -30.92
CA TRP A 322 19.08 -4.91 -32.06
C TRP A 322 17.65 -5.11 -31.60
N LEU A 323 16.72 -4.55 -32.37
CA LEU A 323 15.29 -4.68 -32.12
C LEU A 323 14.81 -6.11 -32.40
N ASN A 324 13.97 -6.64 -31.52
CA ASN A 324 13.29 -7.94 -31.69
C ASN A 324 14.28 -9.10 -31.95
N GLY A 325 15.35 -9.14 -31.16
CA GLY A 325 16.45 -10.09 -31.30
C GLY A 325 16.26 -11.43 -30.58
N LEU A 326 15.22 -11.59 -29.76
CA LEU A 326 15.00 -12.85 -29.03
C LEU A 326 14.89 -14.05 -29.99
N CYS A 327 15.51 -15.16 -29.61
CA CYS A 327 15.49 -16.42 -30.35
C CYS A 327 16.02 -16.35 -31.80
N SER A 328 16.73 -15.28 -32.15
CA SER A 328 17.32 -15.17 -33.49
C SER A 328 18.37 -16.27 -33.74
N SER A 329 18.60 -16.59 -35.01
CA SER A 329 19.60 -17.58 -35.42
C SER A 329 20.96 -17.35 -34.75
N VAL A 330 21.54 -18.40 -34.18
CA VAL A 330 22.87 -18.34 -33.53
C VAL A 330 24.04 -18.20 -34.51
N SER A 331 23.80 -18.38 -35.82
CA SER A 331 24.83 -18.31 -36.86
C SER A 331 24.75 -17.06 -37.74
N SER A 332 23.61 -16.37 -37.74
CA SER A 332 23.38 -15.20 -38.60
C SER A 332 22.43 -14.14 -38.01
N GLY A 333 21.81 -14.43 -36.87
CA GLY A 333 20.81 -13.58 -36.24
C GLY A 333 21.38 -12.34 -35.57
N TYR A 334 20.48 -11.58 -34.96
CA TYR A 334 20.73 -10.25 -34.39
C TYR A 334 20.39 -10.19 -32.90
N GLY A 335 20.24 -11.34 -32.22
CA GLY A 335 19.88 -11.46 -30.81
C GLY A 335 21.02 -11.13 -29.87
N TYR A 336 21.45 -9.87 -29.90
CA TYR A 336 22.56 -9.36 -29.13
C TYR A 336 22.29 -7.95 -28.60
N ALA A 337 22.85 -7.67 -27.43
CA ALA A 337 22.89 -6.36 -26.79
C ALA A 337 24.28 -6.08 -26.24
N PHE A 338 24.60 -4.80 -26.10
CA PHE A 338 25.84 -4.31 -25.53
C PHE A 338 25.55 -3.24 -24.49
N SER A 339 26.22 -3.31 -23.34
CA SER A 339 26.22 -2.23 -22.36
C SER A 339 27.65 -1.92 -21.90
N ASN A 340 27.98 -0.64 -21.87
CA ASN A 340 29.21 -0.13 -21.28
C ASN A 340 28.89 1.01 -20.32
N THR A 341 29.12 0.73 -19.04
CA THR A 341 28.95 1.67 -17.96
C THR A 341 30.24 1.71 -17.15
N ILE A 342 30.87 2.87 -17.05
CA ILE A 342 31.98 3.07 -16.10
C ILE A 342 31.37 3.59 -14.81
N GLY A 343 31.99 3.26 -13.67
CA GLY A 343 31.61 3.80 -12.36
C GLY A 343 31.38 5.31 -12.42
N GLY A 344 30.44 5.79 -11.60
CA GLY A 344 29.82 7.10 -11.71
C GLY A 344 30.76 8.28 -11.48
N ILE A 345 30.17 9.43 -11.10
CA ILE A 345 30.89 10.55 -10.48
C ILE A 345 31.94 9.95 -9.53
N ALA A 346 33.22 10.29 -9.72
CA ALA A 346 34.36 9.60 -9.12
C ALA A 346 34.06 9.05 -7.70
N GLN A 347 34.33 7.75 -7.51
CA GLN A 347 34.20 6.98 -6.26
C GLN A 347 32.80 6.49 -5.82
N LEU A 348 31.70 6.86 -6.50
CA LEU A 348 30.35 6.37 -6.12
C LEU A 348 29.89 5.13 -6.93
N PRO A 349 29.23 4.14 -6.29
CA PRO A 349 28.60 3.03 -7.00
C PRO A 349 27.40 3.55 -7.82
N ASN A 350 27.34 3.22 -9.10
CA ASN A 350 26.30 3.67 -10.04
C ASN A 350 25.33 2.55 -10.46
N TYR A 351 25.11 1.58 -9.57
CA TYR A 351 24.43 0.32 -9.86
C TYR A 351 23.06 0.48 -10.53
N SER A 352 22.25 1.44 -10.11
CA SER A 352 20.96 1.76 -10.72
C SER A 352 21.09 2.20 -12.19
N TYR A 353 22.09 3.01 -12.53
CA TYR A 353 22.36 3.38 -13.93
C TYR A 353 22.76 2.17 -14.78
N GLU A 354 23.56 1.24 -14.23
CA GLU A 354 23.94 0.00 -14.92
C GLU A 354 22.73 -0.88 -15.21
N ILE A 355 21.86 -1.04 -14.21
CA ILE A 355 20.60 -1.77 -14.31
C ILE A 355 19.70 -1.13 -15.36
N LEU A 356 19.61 0.21 -15.40
CA LEU A 356 18.85 0.93 -16.41
C LEU A 356 19.34 0.59 -17.81
N VAL A 357 20.65 0.71 -18.08
CA VAL A 357 21.22 0.43 -19.41
C VAL A 357 20.96 -1.01 -19.81
N VAL A 358 21.23 -1.99 -18.94
CA VAL A 358 20.99 -3.41 -19.26
C VAL A 358 19.50 -3.68 -19.50
N ALA A 359 18.60 -3.16 -18.66
CA ALA A 359 17.16 -3.32 -18.83
C ALA A 359 16.64 -2.65 -20.12
N HIS A 360 17.18 -1.49 -20.48
CA HIS A 360 16.83 -0.76 -21.68
C HIS A 360 17.21 -1.53 -22.94
N GLU A 361 18.46 -1.99 -23.02
CA GLU A 361 18.95 -2.72 -24.18
C GLU A 361 18.26 -4.07 -24.38
N LEU A 362 17.99 -4.79 -23.28
CA LEU A 362 17.16 -5.98 -23.36
C LEU A 362 15.73 -5.60 -23.80
N GLY A 363 15.19 -4.46 -23.41
CA GLY A 363 13.88 -3.97 -23.87
C GLY A 363 13.79 -3.91 -25.40
N HIS A 364 14.85 -3.43 -26.06
CA HIS A 364 14.96 -3.48 -27.53
C HIS A 364 15.02 -4.90 -28.07
N ASN A 365 15.80 -5.80 -27.47
CA ASN A 365 15.80 -7.20 -27.92
C ASN A 365 14.43 -7.86 -27.80
N PHE A 366 13.60 -7.48 -26.83
CA PHE A 366 12.21 -7.90 -26.70
C PHE A 366 11.24 -7.17 -27.67
N GLY A 367 11.74 -6.23 -28.46
CA GLY A 367 11.00 -5.54 -29.52
C GLY A 367 10.47 -4.16 -29.15
N SER A 368 10.73 -3.66 -27.94
CA SER A 368 10.29 -2.32 -27.56
C SER A 368 11.10 -1.24 -28.24
N LEU A 369 10.43 -0.19 -28.70
CA LEU A 369 11.07 1.04 -29.17
C LEU A 369 11.29 2.03 -28.02
N HIS A 370 11.99 3.12 -28.31
CA HIS A 370 12.01 4.29 -27.44
C HIS A 370 10.62 4.90 -27.30
N THR A 371 10.30 5.43 -26.11
CA THR A 371 9.01 6.10 -25.80
C THR A 371 8.72 7.34 -26.66
N PHE A 372 9.75 8.05 -27.12
CA PHE A 372 9.64 9.19 -28.04
C PHE A 372 9.57 8.78 -29.53
N ASN A 373 9.33 7.50 -29.83
CA ASN A 373 9.13 7.02 -31.19
C ASN A 373 7.69 7.22 -31.69
N CYS A 374 7.55 7.60 -32.95
CA CYS A 374 6.26 7.84 -33.60
C CYS A 374 5.37 6.60 -33.82
N SER A 375 5.91 5.40 -33.63
CA SER A 375 5.19 4.14 -33.89
C SER A 375 4.18 3.78 -32.80
N TRP A 376 4.20 4.47 -31.64
CA TRP A 376 3.25 4.21 -30.55
C TRP A 376 1.83 4.63 -30.90
N ASN A 377 0.85 4.00 -30.24
CA ASN A 377 -0.54 4.38 -30.39
C ASN A 377 -0.75 5.80 -29.81
N GLY A 378 -1.24 6.73 -30.65
CA GLY A 378 -1.38 8.15 -30.31
C GLY A 378 -0.16 9.02 -30.59
N GLY A 379 0.94 8.48 -31.14
CA GLY A 379 2.20 9.21 -31.33
C GLY A 379 3.19 9.01 -30.17
N PRO A 380 4.28 9.79 -30.09
CA PRO A 380 5.31 9.61 -29.05
C PRO A 380 4.71 9.79 -27.65
N ILE A 381 5.09 8.89 -26.73
CA ILE A 381 4.62 8.86 -25.34
C ILE A 381 5.21 10.02 -24.54
N ASP A 382 6.46 10.39 -24.82
CA ASP A 382 7.12 11.58 -24.29
C ASP A 382 7.96 12.27 -25.36
N THR A 383 8.41 13.49 -25.07
CA THR A 383 9.31 14.26 -25.95
C THR A 383 10.51 14.79 -25.17
N CYS A 384 11.02 14.00 -24.24
CA CYS A 384 12.18 14.38 -23.44
C CYS A 384 13.50 14.31 -24.22
N TYR A 385 13.46 13.73 -25.42
CA TYR A 385 14.52 13.68 -26.40
C TYR A 385 13.94 13.98 -27.80
N THR A 386 14.81 14.08 -28.80
CA THR A 386 14.41 14.30 -30.20
C THR A 386 13.49 13.17 -30.67
N VAL A 387 12.26 13.52 -31.07
CA VAL A 387 11.22 12.57 -31.50
C VAL A 387 11.68 11.79 -32.75
N GLU A 388 11.69 10.46 -32.66
CA GLU A 388 12.06 9.59 -33.77
C GLU A 388 10.90 9.45 -34.76
N GLY A 389 11.17 9.67 -36.05
CA GLY A 389 10.17 9.60 -37.12
C GLY A 389 9.45 10.92 -37.42
N GLY A 390 9.74 12.00 -36.67
CA GLY A 390 9.36 13.37 -37.03
C GLY A 390 7.85 13.63 -37.11
N CYS A 391 7.02 12.85 -36.41
CA CYS A 391 5.55 12.99 -36.42
C CYS A 391 5.03 14.05 -35.45
N TYR A 392 5.90 14.62 -34.59
CA TYR A 392 5.49 15.56 -33.55
C TYR A 392 6.44 16.75 -33.50
N ASN A 393 5.89 17.95 -33.71
CA ASN A 393 6.58 19.24 -33.58
C ASN A 393 5.85 20.17 -32.59
N GLY A 394 5.06 19.58 -31.68
CA GLY A 394 4.24 20.29 -30.70
C GLY A 394 4.98 20.65 -29.40
N PRO A 395 4.27 21.19 -28.39
CA PRO A 395 4.84 21.50 -27.08
C PRO A 395 5.36 20.23 -26.36
N LEU A 396 6.27 20.39 -25.39
CA LEU A 396 6.82 19.26 -24.65
C LEU A 396 5.70 18.38 -24.05
N ILE A 397 5.78 17.06 -24.22
CA ILE A 397 4.97 16.07 -23.50
C ILE A 397 5.79 15.65 -22.27
N PRO A 398 5.57 16.24 -21.08
CA PRO A 398 6.30 15.86 -19.89
C PRO A 398 5.86 14.47 -19.42
N ALA A 399 6.83 13.59 -19.18
CA ALA A 399 6.62 12.29 -18.56
C ALA A 399 7.63 12.05 -17.45
N VAL A 400 7.25 11.23 -16.47
CA VAL A 400 8.23 10.62 -15.56
C VAL A 400 8.96 9.55 -16.35
N GLY A 401 10.30 9.55 -16.31
CA GLY A 401 11.10 8.61 -17.08
C GLY A 401 10.78 7.15 -16.73
N THR A 402 10.49 6.35 -17.75
CA THR A 402 10.40 4.89 -17.72
C THR A 402 11.68 4.27 -18.30
N ILE A 403 11.82 2.95 -18.24
CA ILE A 403 13.03 2.24 -18.72
C ILE A 403 13.35 2.58 -20.18
N MET A 404 12.34 2.70 -21.06
CA MET A 404 12.53 3.04 -22.48
C MET A 404 12.48 4.55 -22.79
N SER A 405 12.63 5.40 -21.78
CA SER A 405 12.53 6.86 -21.89
C SER A 405 13.83 7.57 -21.59
N TYR A 406 14.00 8.75 -22.20
CA TYR A 406 15.16 9.62 -22.01
C TYR A 406 14.86 10.82 -21.09
N CYS A 407 13.73 10.81 -20.37
CA CYS A 407 13.34 11.86 -19.42
C CYS A 407 14.24 11.99 -18.17
N PHE A 408 15.36 11.26 -18.09
CA PHE A 408 16.33 11.31 -16.99
C PHE A 408 17.07 12.66 -16.89
N ASN A 409 17.12 13.46 -17.96
CA ASN A 409 17.74 14.80 -17.87
C ASN A 409 17.03 15.73 -16.85
N ASN A 410 15.77 15.45 -16.51
CA ASN A 410 14.98 16.19 -15.51
C ASN A 410 14.79 15.48 -14.15
N GLY A 411 15.29 14.24 -13.95
CA GLY A 411 15.16 13.47 -12.68
C GLY A 411 15.73 12.05 -12.75
N SER A 412 15.44 11.17 -11.79
CA SER A 412 15.75 9.71 -11.89
C SER A 412 14.73 8.98 -12.77
N VAL A 413 15.13 7.83 -13.36
CA VAL A 413 14.19 6.92 -14.03
C VAL A 413 13.45 6.12 -12.96
N SER A 414 12.13 6.06 -13.01
CA SER A 414 11.37 5.25 -12.05
C SER A 414 11.34 3.80 -12.50
N PHE A 415 12.11 2.93 -11.84
CA PHE A 415 12.02 1.48 -12.09
C PHE A 415 10.69 0.88 -11.61
N VAL A 416 9.94 1.58 -10.75
CA VAL A 416 8.56 1.20 -10.37
C VAL A 416 7.54 1.54 -11.44
N LEU A 417 7.81 2.52 -12.31
CA LEU A 417 7.02 2.71 -13.54
C LEU A 417 7.43 1.73 -14.64
N GLY A 418 8.55 1.04 -14.45
CA GLY A 418 9.07 0.00 -15.32
C GLY A 418 9.11 0.43 -16.78
N PHE A 419 8.44 -0.33 -17.64
CA PHE A 419 8.37 -0.04 -19.08
C PHE A 419 7.28 0.98 -19.45
N GLY A 420 6.31 1.22 -18.58
CA GLY A 420 5.12 2.00 -18.90
C GLY A 420 4.10 1.25 -19.78
N PRO A 421 2.91 1.83 -20.05
CA PRO A 421 1.74 1.06 -20.51
C PRO A 421 1.86 0.41 -21.89
N GLN A 422 2.46 1.07 -22.90
CA GLN A 422 2.60 0.49 -24.24
C GLN A 422 3.90 -0.34 -24.37
N PRO A 423 5.07 0.15 -23.91
CA PRO A 423 6.31 -0.62 -24.01
C PRO A 423 6.25 -1.92 -23.22
N ARG A 424 5.58 -1.97 -22.06
CA ARG A 424 5.43 -3.22 -21.29
C ARG A 424 4.71 -4.32 -22.09
N VAL A 425 3.72 -3.94 -22.90
CA VAL A 425 2.95 -4.89 -23.71
C VAL A 425 3.83 -5.43 -24.83
N VAL A 426 4.61 -4.57 -25.47
CA VAL A 426 5.57 -5.00 -26.50
C VAL A 426 6.63 -5.93 -25.91
N VAL A 427 7.23 -5.57 -24.78
CA VAL A 427 8.21 -6.43 -24.09
C VAL A 427 7.58 -7.76 -23.74
N ARG A 428 6.37 -7.76 -23.18
CA ARG A 428 5.65 -9.01 -22.86
C ARG A 428 5.49 -9.89 -24.10
N ASN A 429 4.96 -9.35 -25.18
CA ASN A 429 4.74 -10.07 -26.42
C ASN A 429 6.03 -10.60 -27.04
N GLY A 430 7.12 -9.82 -26.94
CA GLY A 430 8.45 -10.28 -27.34
C GLY A 430 8.80 -11.61 -26.67
N ALA A 431 8.53 -11.73 -25.36
CA ALA A 431 8.72 -12.98 -24.65
C ALA A 431 7.76 -14.08 -25.13
N GLU A 432 6.47 -13.76 -25.29
CA GLU A 432 5.43 -14.75 -25.65
C GLU A 432 5.64 -15.36 -27.05
N PHE A 433 6.03 -14.53 -28.01
CA PHE A 433 6.06 -14.91 -29.44
C PHE A 433 7.46 -15.25 -29.97
N ALA A 434 8.53 -15.11 -29.18
CA ALA A 434 9.89 -15.43 -29.64
C ALA A 434 10.11 -16.94 -29.92
N GLY A 435 9.24 -17.83 -29.41
CA GLY A 435 9.19 -19.25 -29.81
C GLY A 435 10.22 -20.18 -29.18
N CYS A 436 11.29 -19.65 -28.58
CA CYS A 436 12.28 -20.42 -27.79
C CYS A 436 12.27 -20.09 -26.28
N THR A 437 11.40 -19.16 -25.87
CA THR A 437 11.08 -18.93 -24.45
C THR A 437 10.15 -20.04 -23.97
N TYR A 438 10.14 -20.30 -22.67
CA TYR A 438 9.30 -21.35 -22.09
C TYR A 438 8.69 -20.89 -20.77
N VAL A 439 7.52 -21.43 -20.45
CA VAL A 439 6.87 -21.16 -19.17
C VAL A 439 7.52 -22.02 -18.08
N SER A 440 7.97 -21.38 -17.00
CA SER A 440 8.49 -22.08 -15.82
C SER A 440 7.33 -22.78 -15.13
N SER A 441 7.13 -24.07 -15.42
CA SER A 441 6.10 -24.95 -14.87
C SER A 441 5.58 -24.55 -13.48
N ARG A 442 4.41 -23.89 -13.48
CA ARG A 442 3.30 -24.05 -12.54
C ARG A 442 2.05 -24.03 -13.39
N ASP A 443 1.16 -24.99 -13.22
CA ASP A 443 0.10 -25.17 -14.21
C ASP A 443 -0.98 -24.08 -14.14
N VAL A 444 -1.02 -23.28 -13.07
CA VAL A 444 -1.86 -22.08 -12.92
C VAL A 444 -1.09 -20.98 -12.18
N GLN A 445 -1.24 -19.71 -12.57
CA GLN A 445 -0.69 -18.53 -11.88
C GLN A 445 -1.74 -17.42 -11.80
N VAL A 446 -2.00 -16.83 -10.63
CA VAL A 446 -2.93 -15.70 -10.48
C VAL A 446 -2.25 -14.44 -11.00
N GLY A 447 -2.85 -13.78 -12.00
CA GLY A 447 -2.33 -12.53 -12.57
C GLY A 447 -2.99 -11.28 -12.01
N PHE A 448 -4.28 -11.37 -11.64
CA PHE A 448 -5.04 -10.25 -11.08
C PHE A 448 -6.35 -10.74 -10.42
N PRO A 449 -6.75 -10.20 -9.26
CA PRO A 449 -5.96 -9.36 -8.37
C PRO A 449 -4.73 -10.11 -7.83
N ASN A 450 -3.60 -9.42 -7.71
CA ASN A 450 -2.37 -10.02 -7.19
C ASN A 450 -1.77 -9.27 -5.98
N GLY A 451 -2.38 -8.17 -5.54
CA GLY A 451 -2.05 -7.47 -4.30
C GLY A 451 -2.18 -5.95 -4.37
N GLY A 452 -2.69 -5.34 -3.30
CA GLY A 452 -2.78 -3.88 -3.14
C GLY A 452 -3.94 -3.21 -3.89
N GLU A 453 -4.69 -3.92 -4.71
CA GLU A 453 -5.85 -3.37 -5.42
C GLU A 453 -6.98 -2.96 -4.44
N LEU A 454 -7.87 -2.08 -4.90
CA LEU A 454 -9.04 -1.63 -4.15
C LEU A 454 -10.31 -1.95 -4.94
N PHE A 455 -11.10 -2.90 -4.46
CA PHE A 455 -12.37 -3.31 -5.06
C PHE A 455 -13.54 -2.83 -4.22
N ARG A 456 -14.56 -2.28 -4.88
CA ARG A 456 -15.84 -1.95 -4.26
C ARG A 456 -16.90 -2.98 -4.57
N THR A 457 -17.68 -3.36 -3.57
CA THR A 457 -18.82 -4.29 -3.75
C THR A 457 -19.85 -3.71 -4.72
N GLY A 458 -20.51 -4.56 -5.51
CA GLY A 458 -21.47 -4.18 -6.54
C GLY A 458 -20.84 -3.84 -7.90
N ASN A 459 -19.52 -3.61 -7.97
CA ASN A 459 -18.80 -3.44 -9.23
C ASN A 459 -18.30 -4.80 -9.76
N THR A 460 -18.10 -4.86 -11.07
CA THR A 460 -17.51 -6.02 -11.77
C THR A 460 -16.04 -5.75 -12.04
N TYR A 461 -15.18 -6.69 -11.64
CA TYR A 461 -13.75 -6.67 -11.94
C TYR A 461 -13.35 -7.99 -12.60
N PRO A 462 -12.42 -7.98 -13.56
CA PRO A 462 -11.88 -9.21 -14.08
C PRO A 462 -11.01 -9.91 -13.02
N ILE A 463 -10.95 -11.23 -13.06
CA ILE A 463 -9.94 -12.06 -12.41
C ILE A 463 -9.16 -12.75 -13.52
N TYR A 464 -7.84 -12.56 -13.57
CA TYR A 464 -6.97 -13.10 -14.62
C TYR A 464 -6.05 -14.18 -14.06
N TRP A 465 -5.78 -15.20 -14.88
CA TRP A 465 -4.77 -16.22 -14.57
C TRP A 465 -4.02 -16.72 -15.79
N GLY A 466 -2.85 -17.27 -15.53
CA GLY A 466 -1.97 -17.95 -16.48
C GLY A 466 -2.11 -19.43 -16.24
N THR A 467 -2.03 -20.22 -17.29
CA THR A 467 -2.20 -21.66 -17.14
C THR A 467 -1.73 -22.43 -18.36
N SER A 468 -1.06 -23.56 -18.09
CA SER A 468 -0.81 -24.63 -19.06
C SER A 468 -1.94 -25.67 -19.07
N LEU A 469 -2.92 -25.59 -18.16
CA LEU A 469 -4.03 -26.54 -18.07
C LEU A 469 -4.98 -26.39 -19.26
N THR A 470 -5.44 -27.54 -19.76
CA THR A 470 -6.50 -27.62 -20.77
C THR A 470 -7.88 -27.94 -20.16
N GLY A 471 -7.95 -28.16 -18.85
CA GLY A 471 -9.17 -28.50 -18.10
C GLY A 471 -9.93 -27.27 -17.60
N ASN A 472 -10.48 -27.37 -16.39
CA ASN A 472 -11.18 -26.27 -15.72
C ASN A 472 -10.46 -25.85 -14.44
N VAL A 473 -10.74 -24.64 -13.99
CA VAL A 473 -10.29 -24.09 -12.71
C VAL A 473 -11.46 -23.67 -11.81
N ASN A 474 -11.22 -23.68 -10.51
CA ASN A 474 -12.08 -23.12 -9.47
C ASN A 474 -11.44 -21.84 -8.92
N ILE A 475 -12.25 -20.80 -8.73
CA ILE A 475 -11.84 -19.49 -8.24
C ILE A 475 -12.42 -19.29 -6.85
N GLU A 476 -11.58 -18.97 -5.89
CA GLU A 476 -11.97 -18.79 -4.49
C GLU A 476 -11.41 -17.50 -3.89
N LEU A 477 -12.12 -16.96 -2.92
CA LEU A 477 -11.81 -15.72 -2.22
C LEU A 477 -11.61 -15.99 -0.73
N SER A 478 -10.60 -15.37 -0.14
CA SER A 478 -10.44 -15.25 1.30
C SER A 478 -10.60 -13.79 1.70
N LEU A 479 -11.17 -13.53 2.89
CA LEU A 479 -11.24 -12.19 3.50
C LEU A 479 -10.29 -12.04 4.70
N ASN A 480 -9.53 -13.09 5.02
CA ASN A 480 -8.71 -13.22 6.22
C ASN A 480 -7.33 -13.83 5.90
N ASN A 481 -6.71 -13.30 4.85
CA ASN A 481 -5.36 -13.62 4.41
C ASN A 481 -5.11 -15.13 4.19
N GLY A 482 -6.11 -15.85 3.68
CA GLY A 482 -6.03 -17.27 3.35
C GLY A 482 -6.41 -18.24 4.45
N SER A 483 -6.88 -17.77 5.61
CA SER A 483 -7.31 -18.64 6.72
C SER A 483 -8.60 -19.41 6.40
N THR A 484 -9.55 -18.76 5.71
CA THR A 484 -10.78 -19.39 5.19
C THR A 484 -11.05 -18.93 3.75
N TRP A 485 -11.65 -19.80 2.96
CA TRP A 485 -11.93 -19.58 1.54
C TRP A 485 -13.42 -19.78 1.22
N GLN A 486 -13.96 -18.92 0.35
CA GLN A 486 -15.31 -19.01 -0.21
C GLN A 486 -15.23 -19.07 -1.73
N THR A 487 -16.08 -19.88 -2.35
CA THR A 487 -16.10 -20.02 -3.81
C THR A 487 -16.65 -18.76 -4.47
N ILE A 488 -15.90 -18.22 -5.44
CA ILE A 488 -16.43 -17.23 -6.41
C ILE A 488 -17.11 -17.98 -7.55
N GLN A 489 -16.41 -18.93 -8.16
CA GLN A 489 -16.94 -19.72 -9.28
C GLN A 489 -16.19 -21.05 -9.41
N ASN A 490 -16.92 -22.11 -9.80
CA ASN A 490 -16.35 -23.41 -10.11
C ASN A 490 -16.39 -23.70 -11.62
N ASN A 491 -15.53 -24.61 -12.05
CA ASN A 491 -15.50 -25.19 -13.41
C ASN A 491 -15.39 -24.14 -14.53
N VAL A 492 -14.57 -23.11 -14.34
CA VAL A 492 -14.27 -22.13 -15.40
C VAL A 492 -13.24 -22.76 -16.34
N PRO A 493 -13.43 -22.76 -17.68
CA PRO A 493 -12.43 -23.32 -18.58
C PRO A 493 -11.09 -22.63 -18.37
N ALA A 494 -10.04 -23.40 -18.07
CA ALA A 494 -8.73 -22.87 -17.70
C ALA A 494 -8.16 -21.99 -18.83
N THR A 495 -8.39 -22.40 -20.08
CA THR A 495 -8.02 -21.66 -21.30
C THR A 495 -8.74 -20.33 -21.47
N SER A 496 -9.83 -20.05 -20.74
CA SER A 496 -10.49 -18.74 -20.77
C SER A 496 -9.59 -17.64 -20.20
N ARG A 497 -8.71 -17.98 -19.24
CA ARG A 497 -7.72 -17.07 -18.61
C ARG A 497 -8.29 -15.81 -17.94
N THR A 498 -9.61 -15.67 -17.92
CA THR A 498 -10.34 -14.55 -17.33
C THR A 498 -11.70 -14.98 -16.79
N TYR A 499 -12.15 -14.31 -15.74
CA TYR A 499 -13.51 -14.39 -15.22
C TYR A 499 -13.96 -13.02 -14.71
N ASN A 500 -15.06 -12.48 -15.23
CA ASN A 500 -15.63 -11.23 -14.75
C ASN A 500 -16.40 -11.45 -13.45
N TRP A 501 -15.76 -11.11 -12.33
CA TRP A 501 -16.32 -11.26 -11.00
C TRP A 501 -17.07 -9.99 -10.57
N THR A 502 -18.38 -10.12 -10.38
CA THR A 502 -19.18 -9.09 -9.71
C THR A 502 -19.09 -9.30 -8.20
N VAL A 503 -18.45 -8.35 -7.52
CA VAL A 503 -18.17 -8.48 -6.07
C VAL A 503 -19.50 -8.39 -5.31
N PRO A 504 -19.93 -9.45 -4.59
CA PRO A 504 -21.20 -9.42 -3.86
C PRO A 504 -21.15 -8.41 -2.71
N GLU A 505 -22.32 -8.03 -2.19
CA GLU A 505 -22.38 -7.21 -0.97
C GLU A 505 -21.75 -7.99 0.20
N MET A 506 -20.64 -7.49 0.74
CA MET A 506 -19.85 -8.18 1.75
C MET A 506 -19.04 -7.19 2.60
N GLN A 507 -18.55 -7.64 3.76
CA GLN A 507 -17.79 -6.79 4.68
C GLN A 507 -16.47 -6.29 4.09
N THR A 508 -16.08 -5.07 4.49
CA THR A 508 -14.77 -4.49 4.16
C THR A 508 -13.64 -5.38 4.72
N SER A 509 -12.63 -5.68 3.91
CA SER A 509 -11.42 -6.39 4.34
C SER A 509 -10.20 -5.81 3.64
N GLN A 510 -9.11 -5.61 4.40
CA GLN A 510 -7.78 -5.26 3.88
C GLN A 510 -6.87 -6.49 3.75
N GLN A 511 -7.44 -7.67 3.92
CA GLN A 511 -6.74 -8.96 3.95
C GLN A 511 -7.33 -9.92 2.91
N ALA A 512 -7.95 -9.39 1.85
CA ALA A 512 -8.58 -10.24 0.85
C ALA A 512 -7.53 -10.91 -0.03
N LYS A 513 -7.73 -12.19 -0.38
CA LYS A 513 -6.87 -12.94 -1.30
C LYS A 513 -7.72 -13.75 -2.26
N VAL A 514 -7.27 -13.94 -3.50
CA VAL A 514 -7.92 -14.84 -4.46
C VAL A 514 -6.99 -16.02 -4.70
N ARG A 515 -7.56 -17.20 -4.94
CA ARG A 515 -6.79 -18.36 -5.43
C ARG A 515 -7.53 -19.04 -6.55
N ILE A 516 -6.76 -19.67 -7.43
CA ILE A 516 -7.24 -20.37 -8.61
C ILE A 516 -6.62 -21.75 -8.60
N LEU A 517 -7.48 -22.77 -8.60
CA LEU A 517 -7.11 -24.16 -8.42
C LEU A 517 -7.59 -24.97 -9.62
N ASP A 518 -6.82 -25.95 -10.09
CA ASP A 518 -7.29 -26.98 -11.02
C ASP A 518 -8.52 -27.68 -10.41
N SER A 519 -9.62 -27.70 -11.16
CA SER A 519 -10.86 -28.34 -10.72
C SER A 519 -10.69 -29.86 -10.51
N SER A 520 -9.73 -30.50 -11.17
CA SER A 520 -9.45 -31.93 -11.09
C SER A 520 -8.38 -32.29 -10.03
N ASN A 521 -7.49 -31.36 -9.70
CA ASN A 521 -6.45 -31.53 -8.69
C ASN A 521 -6.20 -30.23 -7.91
N PRO A 522 -6.92 -29.99 -6.79
CA PRO A 522 -6.80 -28.73 -6.04
C PRO A 522 -5.42 -28.45 -5.40
N ASN A 523 -4.47 -29.39 -5.43
CA ASN A 523 -3.08 -29.14 -5.05
C ASN A 523 -2.31 -28.37 -6.15
N ASN A 524 -2.87 -28.33 -7.35
CA ASN A 524 -2.34 -27.62 -8.50
C ASN A 524 -3.08 -26.29 -8.64
N GLY A 525 -2.49 -25.23 -8.15
CA GLY A 525 -3.13 -23.93 -8.14
C GLY A 525 -2.21 -22.85 -7.60
N ASP A 526 -2.66 -21.61 -7.70
CA ASP A 526 -1.93 -20.46 -7.25
C ASP A 526 -2.82 -19.50 -6.46
N THR A 527 -2.20 -18.69 -5.62
CA THR A 527 -2.88 -17.73 -4.74
C THR A 527 -2.24 -16.37 -4.90
N SER A 528 -3.05 -15.31 -4.88
CA SER A 528 -2.54 -13.94 -4.97
C SER A 528 -1.40 -13.69 -3.99
N ASP A 529 -0.31 -13.10 -4.51
CA ASP A 529 0.95 -12.94 -3.82
C ASP A 529 0.77 -12.09 -2.55
N ALA A 530 0.05 -10.98 -2.68
CA ALA A 530 -0.32 -10.09 -1.59
C ALA A 530 -1.84 -10.04 -1.36
N ALA A 531 -2.22 -9.44 -0.23
CA ALA A 531 -3.62 -9.12 0.03
C ALA A 531 -4.06 -7.88 -0.75
N PHE A 532 -5.32 -7.84 -1.15
CA PHE A 532 -5.99 -6.67 -1.71
C PHE A 532 -7.14 -6.22 -0.80
N ASN A 533 -7.68 -5.04 -1.10
CA ASN A 533 -8.74 -4.42 -0.32
C ASN A 533 -10.09 -4.64 -0.99
N ILE A 534 -11.07 -5.15 -0.24
CA ILE A 534 -12.49 -5.10 -0.60
C ILE A 534 -13.15 -4.07 0.32
N VAL A 535 -13.83 -3.08 -0.26
CA VAL A 535 -14.57 -2.04 0.44
C VAL A 535 -16.05 -2.16 0.12
N LEU A 536 -16.86 -2.28 1.17
CA LEU A 536 -18.31 -2.29 1.06
C LEU A 536 -18.82 -0.96 0.51
N ASN A 537 -19.57 -1.00 -0.58
CA ASN A 537 -20.24 0.19 -1.10
C ASN A 537 -21.48 0.51 -0.26
N LEU A 538 -21.51 1.69 0.37
CA LEU A 538 -22.64 2.11 1.21
C LEU A 538 -23.75 2.70 0.33
N ASN A 539 -24.97 2.21 0.47
CA ASN A 539 -26.13 2.72 -0.25
C ASN A 539 -26.68 3.99 0.39
N ALA A 540 -27.13 4.92 -0.43
CA ALA A 540 -27.87 6.09 0.03
C ALA A 540 -29.07 5.67 0.90
N PHE A 541 -29.26 6.35 2.02
CA PHE A 541 -30.30 6.03 3.00
C PHE A 541 -30.96 7.29 3.54
N ASN A 542 -32.22 7.15 3.96
CA ASN A 542 -33.02 8.27 4.47
C ASN A 542 -33.30 8.15 5.96
N LEU A 543 -33.56 9.30 6.58
CA LEU A 543 -34.08 9.41 7.94
C LEU A 543 -35.57 9.08 7.93
N LEU A 544 -36.05 8.47 9.01
CA LEU A 544 -37.44 8.05 9.14
C LEU A 544 -38.17 8.83 10.24
N SER A 545 -37.58 8.95 11.43
CA SER A 545 -38.22 9.59 12.57
C SER A 545 -37.19 10.09 13.60
N PRO A 546 -37.44 11.20 14.31
CA PRO A 546 -38.55 12.14 14.16
C PRO A 546 -38.41 13.02 12.89
N PRO A 547 -39.50 13.19 12.09
CA PRO A 547 -39.45 13.96 10.86
C PRO A 547 -39.27 15.47 11.07
N THR A 548 -39.02 16.19 9.99
CA THR A 548 -38.98 17.65 10.00
C THR A 548 -40.29 18.23 10.55
N GLY A 549 -40.17 19.21 11.44
CA GLY A 549 -41.30 19.88 12.10
C GLY A 549 -41.67 19.28 13.46
N THR A 550 -41.13 18.11 13.83
CA THR A 550 -41.39 17.52 15.15
C THR A 550 -40.90 18.44 16.27
N ARG A 551 -41.78 18.70 17.23
CA ARG A 551 -41.45 19.35 18.51
C ARG A 551 -41.34 18.27 19.57
N LEU A 552 -40.21 18.22 20.27
CA LEU A 552 -39.94 17.27 21.34
C LEU A 552 -39.89 18.02 22.66
N GLU A 553 -40.83 17.72 23.54
CA GLU A 553 -40.78 18.19 24.93
C GLU A 553 -39.73 17.41 25.70
N VAL A 554 -38.78 18.13 26.29
CA VAL A 554 -37.64 17.58 27.03
C VAL A 554 -37.54 18.26 28.38
N ASN A 555 -37.17 17.52 29.40
CA ASN A 555 -36.87 18.08 30.71
C ASN A 555 -35.85 17.22 31.44
N TYR A 556 -35.13 17.80 32.40
CA TYR A 556 -33.99 17.15 33.06
C TYR A 556 -34.36 15.91 33.90
N LEU A 557 -35.62 15.77 34.33
CA LEU A 557 -36.12 14.58 35.05
C LEU A 557 -36.77 13.54 34.13
N ASN A 558 -36.95 13.83 32.85
CA ASN A 558 -37.67 12.97 31.94
C ASN A 558 -36.82 11.73 31.61
N THR A 559 -37.22 10.60 32.18
CA THR A 559 -36.58 9.30 32.00
C THR A 559 -37.02 8.59 30.71
N GLU A 560 -38.05 9.08 30.03
CA GLU A 560 -38.46 8.57 28.72
C GLU A 560 -37.34 8.78 27.69
N THR A 561 -37.40 7.99 26.63
CA THR A 561 -36.44 8.04 25.54
C THR A 561 -37.09 8.52 24.26
N GLN A 562 -36.34 9.29 23.48
CA GLN A 562 -36.64 9.56 22.08
C GLN A 562 -35.77 8.65 21.23
N ARG A 563 -36.43 7.86 20.36
CA ARG A 563 -35.73 7.07 19.35
C ARG A 563 -35.61 7.85 18.04
N PHE A 564 -34.39 7.96 17.54
CA PHE A 564 -34.07 8.44 16.21
C PHE A 564 -33.87 7.24 15.30
N VAL A 565 -34.50 7.20 14.14
CA VAL A 565 -34.53 6.02 13.26
C VAL A 565 -34.23 6.43 11.83
N TRP A 566 -33.44 5.62 11.13
CA TRP A 566 -33.09 5.77 9.72
C TRP A 566 -33.10 4.42 9.00
N GLN A 567 -33.06 4.45 7.68
CA GLN A 567 -32.90 3.24 6.85
C GLN A 567 -31.45 2.73 6.95
N LYS A 568 -31.24 1.42 6.84
CA LYS A 568 -29.88 0.86 6.73
C LYS A 568 -29.25 1.27 5.40
N SER A 569 -27.95 1.56 5.39
CA SER A 569 -27.16 1.78 4.17
C SER A 569 -26.60 0.49 3.58
N SER A 570 -26.68 -0.64 4.27
CA SER A 570 -26.23 -1.95 3.80
C SER A 570 -26.88 -3.06 4.64
N SER A 571 -26.96 -4.26 4.08
CA SER A 571 -27.35 -5.48 4.79
C SER A 571 -26.24 -6.04 5.70
N VAL A 572 -24.99 -5.62 5.49
CA VAL A 572 -23.81 -6.12 6.20
C VAL A 572 -23.78 -5.63 7.65
N SER A 573 -23.60 -6.55 8.60
CA SER A 573 -23.67 -6.29 10.04
C SER A 573 -22.51 -5.47 10.60
N THR A 574 -21.35 -5.43 9.92
CA THR A 574 -20.17 -4.67 10.39
C THR A 574 -20.29 -3.16 10.18
N VAL A 575 -21.30 -2.69 9.44
CA VAL A 575 -21.57 -1.27 9.28
C VAL A 575 -21.99 -0.66 10.61
N THR A 576 -21.39 0.47 10.95
CA THR A 576 -21.73 1.25 12.14
C THR A 576 -22.35 2.58 11.74
N TYR A 577 -23.14 3.16 12.65
CA TYR A 577 -23.87 4.40 12.45
C TYR A 577 -23.63 5.37 13.60
N LYS A 578 -23.64 6.66 13.26
CA LYS A 578 -23.62 7.76 14.24
C LYS A 578 -24.75 8.73 13.95
N PHE A 579 -25.47 9.10 15.00
CA PHE A 579 -26.44 10.17 15.01
C PHE A 579 -25.73 11.50 15.30
N LYS A 580 -26.00 12.53 14.51
CA LYS A 580 -25.45 13.87 14.68
C LYS A 580 -26.55 14.91 14.75
N ILE A 581 -26.44 15.83 15.70
CA ILE A 581 -27.41 16.91 15.92
C ILE A 581 -26.69 18.23 16.19
N ARG A 582 -27.19 19.32 15.60
CA ARG A 582 -26.67 20.67 15.81
C ARG A 582 -27.77 21.71 15.80
N LYS A 583 -27.50 22.89 16.34
CA LYS A 583 -28.38 24.05 16.23
C LYS A 583 -28.40 24.59 14.79
N VAL A 584 -29.56 25.08 14.36
CA VAL A 584 -29.69 25.77 13.06
C VAL A 584 -28.77 27.00 13.03
N GLY A 585 -28.04 27.18 11.92
CA GLY A 585 -27.12 28.29 11.73
C GLY A 585 -25.72 28.09 12.33
N THR A 586 -25.44 26.94 12.96
CA THR A 586 -24.11 26.59 13.46
C THR A 586 -23.47 25.48 12.64
N THR A 587 -22.15 25.28 12.82
CA THR A 587 -21.37 24.25 12.12
C THR A 587 -21.03 23.04 13.00
N LEU A 588 -21.02 23.21 14.34
CA LEU A 588 -20.61 22.17 15.29
C LEU A 588 -21.71 21.10 15.48
N ASP A 589 -21.40 19.85 15.14
CA ASP A 589 -22.27 18.68 15.34
C ASP A 589 -21.95 17.97 16.67
N TYR A 590 -22.98 17.72 17.48
CA TYR A 590 -22.92 16.81 18.61
C TYR A 590 -23.21 15.40 18.12
N THR A 591 -22.28 14.48 18.38
CA THR A 591 -22.29 13.13 17.81
C THR A 591 -22.54 12.08 18.88
N PHE A 592 -23.46 11.15 18.59
CA PHE A 592 -23.77 10.00 19.43
C PHE A 592 -23.67 8.73 18.59
N ASN A 593 -23.21 7.64 19.20
CA ASN A 593 -23.25 6.34 18.55
C ASN A 593 -24.70 5.86 18.44
N ALA A 594 -25.00 5.08 17.41
CA ALA A 594 -26.25 4.36 17.34
C ALA A 594 -26.32 3.25 18.42
N ASP A 595 -27.51 2.69 18.61
CA ASP A 595 -27.73 1.61 19.55
C ASP A 595 -26.91 0.36 19.15
N ASN A 596 -26.76 -0.60 20.08
CA ASN A 596 -26.00 -1.83 19.87
C ASN A 596 -24.56 -1.57 19.37
N SER A 597 -23.83 -0.72 20.12
CA SER A 597 -22.45 -0.32 19.78
C SER A 597 -22.29 0.33 18.40
N GLY A 598 -23.36 0.92 17.87
CA GLY A 598 -23.36 1.59 16.57
C GLY A 598 -23.95 0.75 15.44
N HIS A 599 -24.30 -0.51 15.63
CA HIS A 599 -24.75 -1.38 14.53
C HIS A 599 -26.24 -1.26 14.17
N ASP A 600 -27.04 -0.64 15.05
CA ASP A 600 -28.46 -0.46 14.79
C ASP A 600 -28.75 0.75 13.91
N SER A 601 -29.83 0.69 13.14
CA SER A 601 -30.32 1.81 12.32
C SER A 601 -31.18 2.79 13.13
N GLY A 602 -30.75 3.08 14.35
CA GLY A 602 -31.38 4.02 15.24
C GLY A 602 -30.57 4.30 16.50
N ALA A 603 -30.84 5.43 17.14
CA ALA A 603 -30.24 5.82 18.42
C ALA A 603 -31.35 6.18 19.41
N THR A 604 -31.30 5.61 20.60
CA THR A 604 -32.26 5.85 21.67
C THR A 604 -31.66 6.81 22.71
N ILE A 605 -32.13 8.05 22.72
CA ILE A 605 -31.59 9.12 23.57
C ILE A 605 -32.59 9.45 24.68
N ARG A 606 -32.15 9.49 25.94
CA ARG A 606 -33.00 9.95 27.05
C ARG A 606 -33.38 11.41 26.84
N LYS A 607 -34.64 11.76 27.11
CA LYS A 607 -35.12 13.14 27.00
C LYS A 607 -34.38 14.09 27.95
N SER A 608 -33.95 13.63 29.12
CA SER A 608 -33.08 14.40 30.01
C SER A 608 -31.70 14.75 29.42
N LEU A 609 -31.14 13.86 28.59
CA LEU A 609 -29.90 14.14 27.85
C LEU A 609 -30.15 15.12 26.71
N LEU A 610 -31.31 15.04 26.03
CA LEU A 610 -31.72 16.03 25.03
C LEU A 610 -31.97 17.41 25.67
N ASP A 611 -32.48 17.47 26.90
CA ASP A 611 -32.62 18.72 27.65
C ASP A 611 -31.25 19.35 27.94
N SER A 612 -30.31 18.56 28.45
CA SER A 612 -28.91 19.00 28.68
C SER A 612 -28.26 19.51 27.39
N LEU A 613 -28.50 18.82 26.26
CA LEU A 613 -28.03 19.24 24.95
C LEU A 613 -28.69 20.55 24.50
N ALA A 614 -30.01 20.70 24.68
CA ALA A 614 -30.73 21.92 24.32
C ALA A 614 -30.21 23.14 25.11
N ALA A 615 -29.94 22.96 26.41
CA ALA A 615 -29.31 23.98 27.24
C ALA A 615 -27.92 24.38 26.71
N THR A 616 -27.11 23.39 26.31
CA THR A 616 -25.76 23.60 25.76
C THR A 616 -25.78 24.33 24.41
N LEU A 617 -26.74 23.98 23.54
CA LEU A 617 -26.91 24.60 22.22
C LEU A 617 -27.43 26.05 22.31
N GLY A 618 -28.03 26.43 23.44
CA GLY A 618 -28.63 27.74 23.70
C GLY A 618 -30.02 27.87 23.05
N THR A 619 -31.03 28.17 23.86
CA THR A 619 -32.43 28.32 23.44
C THR A 619 -32.79 29.76 23.07
N THR A 620 -33.89 29.94 22.34
CA THR A 620 -34.59 31.22 22.18
C THR A 620 -35.95 31.06 22.87
N GLY A 621 -36.10 31.66 24.05
CA GLY A 621 -37.16 31.26 24.97
C GLY A 621 -36.89 29.86 25.53
N ASP A 622 -37.89 29.00 25.49
CA ASP A 622 -37.85 27.61 25.97
C ASP A 622 -37.32 26.60 24.94
N SER A 623 -37.05 27.03 23.70
CA SER A 623 -36.89 26.10 22.58
C SER A 623 -35.65 26.36 21.73
N VAL A 624 -35.14 25.29 21.12
CA VAL A 624 -34.02 25.34 20.17
C VAL A 624 -34.35 24.51 18.93
N ARG A 625 -34.16 25.11 17.75
CA ARG A 625 -34.29 24.41 16.48
C ARG A 625 -32.98 23.71 16.14
N CYS A 626 -33.07 22.43 15.88
CA CYS A 626 -31.95 21.56 15.62
C CYS A 626 -32.07 20.89 14.25
N ILE A 627 -30.94 20.72 13.58
CA ILE A 627 -30.77 19.88 12.41
C ILE A 627 -30.18 18.56 12.91
N TRP A 628 -30.78 17.43 12.52
CA TRP A 628 -30.22 16.13 12.80
C TRP A 628 -30.08 15.27 11.54
N ARG A 629 -29.02 14.45 11.55
CA ARG A 629 -28.55 13.62 10.43
C ARG A 629 -27.97 12.31 10.98
N ALA A 630 -27.90 11.29 10.13
CA ALA A 630 -27.21 10.04 10.44
C ALA A 630 -26.04 9.84 9.48
N TRP A 631 -24.98 9.20 9.95
CA TRP A 631 -23.82 8.80 9.16
C TRP A 631 -23.62 7.30 9.28
N SER A 632 -23.32 6.62 8.18
CA SER A 632 -22.91 5.22 8.19
C SER A 632 -21.44 5.08 7.83
N PHE A 633 -20.78 4.08 8.40
CA PHE A 633 -19.33 3.85 8.31
C PHE A 633 -19.07 2.36 8.06
N ASN A 634 -18.18 2.05 7.12
CA ASN A 634 -17.76 0.68 6.79
C ASN A 634 -16.30 0.36 7.23
N GLY A 635 -15.67 1.25 8.01
CA GLY A 635 -14.27 1.16 8.43
C GLY A 635 -13.25 1.73 7.43
N TYR A 636 -13.66 2.15 6.24
CA TYR A 636 -12.81 2.75 5.21
C TYR A 636 -13.30 4.16 4.83
N ASP A 637 -14.59 4.31 4.55
CA ASP A 637 -15.26 5.57 4.25
C ASP A 637 -16.58 5.70 5.02
N SER A 638 -17.31 6.78 4.73
CA SER A 638 -18.60 7.06 5.37
C SER A 638 -19.51 7.85 4.44
N ILE A 639 -20.82 7.64 4.58
CA ILE A 639 -21.83 8.43 3.89
C ILE A 639 -22.83 9.04 4.89
N GLN A 640 -23.33 10.23 4.56
CA GLN A 640 -24.41 10.87 5.31
C GLN A 640 -25.77 10.42 4.75
N SER A 641 -26.79 10.41 5.61
CA SER A 641 -28.18 10.33 5.17
C SER A 641 -28.50 11.39 4.10
N ALA A 642 -29.23 10.99 3.06
CA ALA A 642 -29.61 11.88 1.95
C ALA A 642 -30.60 12.95 2.41
N THR A 643 -31.49 12.60 3.33
CA THR A 643 -32.39 13.55 3.99
C THR A 643 -31.72 14.17 5.22
N THR A 644 -32.10 15.41 5.49
CA THR A 644 -31.76 16.15 6.71
C THR A 644 -33.06 16.58 7.37
N PHE A 645 -33.22 16.29 8.67
CA PHE A 645 -34.45 16.63 9.39
C PHE A 645 -34.24 17.76 10.38
N LEU A 646 -35.28 18.58 10.52
CA LEU A 646 -35.30 19.74 11.38
C LEU A 646 -36.32 19.56 12.51
N ILE A 647 -35.85 19.50 13.74
CA ILE A 647 -36.70 19.33 14.92
C ILE A 647 -36.58 20.53 15.85
N THR A 648 -37.53 20.67 16.78
CA THR A 648 -37.44 21.66 17.85
C THR A 648 -37.42 20.94 19.18
N LEU A 649 -36.37 21.12 19.98
CA LEU A 649 -36.37 20.71 21.37
C LEU A 649 -37.04 21.83 22.18
N VAL A 650 -38.10 21.51 22.90
CA VAL A 650 -38.85 22.43 23.77
C VAL A 650 -38.59 22.00 25.20
N ARG A 651 -37.85 22.82 25.95
CA ARG A 651 -37.54 22.55 27.35
C ARG A 651 -38.78 22.84 28.18
N THR A 652 -39.30 21.86 28.90
CA THR A 652 -40.45 22.02 29.79
C THR A 652 -39.99 22.03 31.25
N SER A 653 -40.53 22.96 32.03
CA SER A 653 -40.36 22.98 33.48
C SER A 653 -41.08 21.78 34.09
N VAL A 654 -40.40 20.98 34.91
CA VAL A 654 -41.04 19.82 35.55
C VAL A 654 -41.95 20.31 36.65
N GLY A 655 -43.20 19.85 36.64
CA GLY A 655 -44.16 20.07 37.71
C GLY A 655 -44.81 21.45 37.74
N ILE A 656 -44.31 22.46 37.02
CA ILE A 656 -44.90 23.80 36.95
C ILE A 656 -45.86 23.92 35.76
N ASN A 657 -47.16 24.06 36.03
CA ASN A 657 -48.19 24.41 35.06
C ASN A 657 -48.34 25.93 34.98
N VAL A 658 -48.19 26.52 33.79
CA VAL A 658 -48.59 27.92 33.57
C VAL A 658 -50.11 27.98 33.54
N ILE A 659 -50.72 28.60 34.54
CA ILE A 659 -52.18 28.72 34.64
C ILE A 659 -52.71 30.03 34.03
N SER A 660 -51.84 31.02 33.83
CA SER A 660 -52.16 32.27 33.11
C SER A 660 -50.88 32.96 32.61
N SER A 661 -50.94 33.53 31.41
CA SER A 661 -49.89 34.40 30.85
C SER A 661 -50.17 35.89 31.06
N VAL A 662 -51.26 36.25 31.75
CA VAL A 662 -51.52 37.63 32.19
C VAL A 662 -50.46 37.99 33.23
N VAL A 663 -49.73 39.08 32.99
CA VAL A 663 -48.65 39.54 33.87
C VAL A 663 -49.23 39.90 35.25
N PRO A 664 -48.88 39.18 36.33
CA PRO A 664 -49.33 39.51 37.67
C PRO A 664 -48.72 40.83 38.15
N GLU A 665 -49.46 41.60 38.96
CA GLU A 665 -48.98 42.89 39.48
C GLU A 665 -47.78 42.75 40.44
N ARG A 666 -47.63 41.58 41.08
CA ARG A 666 -46.57 41.29 42.07
C ARG A 666 -46.20 39.81 42.10
N PHE A 667 -45.03 39.51 42.67
CA PHE A 667 -44.68 38.14 43.05
C PHE A 667 -45.55 37.70 44.23
N GLU A 668 -46.12 36.50 44.16
CA GLU A 668 -46.98 35.97 45.22
C GLU A 668 -46.81 34.45 45.37
N LEU A 669 -46.89 33.93 46.60
CA LEU A 669 -46.94 32.50 46.89
C LEU A 669 -48.27 32.23 47.58
N PHE A 670 -49.10 31.35 47.03
CA PHE A 670 -50.42 31.03 47.57
C PHE A 670 -50.36 29.83 48.52
N ASN A 671 -51.44 29.64 49.30
CA ASN A 671 -51.58 28.42 50.11
C ASN A 671 -51.74 27.20 49.19
N ASN A 672 -51.10 26.11 49.56
CA ASN A 672 -51.25 24.83 48.86
C ASN A 672 -52.67 24.26 49.10
N TYR A 673 -53.22 23.56 48.11
CA TYR A 673 -54.54 22.93 48.21
C TYR A 673 -54.55 21.54 47.56
N PRO A 674 -55.09 20.50 48.23
CA PRO A 674 -55.61 20.51 49.61
C PRO A 674 -54.50 20.72 50.67
N ASN A 675 -54.87 21.14 51.89
CA ASN A 675 -53.99 21.21 53.06
C ASN A 675 -54.84 21.04 54.35
N PRO A 676 -54.72 19.94 55.13
CA PRO A 676 -53.79 18.82 54.95
C PRO A 676 -54.00 18.04 53.63
N PHE A 677 -52.97 17.33 53.17
CA PHE A 677 -52.98 16.61 51.89
C PHE A 677 -52.51 15.16 51.99
N ASN A 678 -52.92 14.30 51.04
CA ASN A 678 -52.54 12.89 50.93
C ASN A 678 -52.62 12.37 49.48
N PRO A 679 -51.55 11.84 48.88
CA PRO A 679 -50.16 12.25 49.08
C PRO A 679 -49.80 13.51 48.26
N SER A 680 -50.75 14.12 47.54
CA SER A 680 -50.48 15.24 46.61
C SER A 680 -51.22 16.54 46.95
N THR A 681 -50.60 17.68 46.60
CA THR A 681 -51.15 19.04 46.78
C THR A 681 -50.65 19.97 45.66
N ASN A 682 -51.40 21.02 45.34
CA ASN A 682 -51.01 22.03 44.36
C ASN A 682 -50.48 23.28 45.05
N ILE A 683 -49.32 23.79 44.62
CA ILE A 683 -48.68 25.01 45.12
C ILE A 683 -48.74 26.08 44.02
N LYS A 684 -49.59 27.10 44.18
CA LYS A 684 -49.68 28.21 43.21
C LYS A 684 -48.73 29.35 43.56
N PHE A 685 -48.18 30.02 42.56
CA PHE A 685 -47.38 31.23 42.72
C PHE A 685 -47.38 32.11 41.45
N ASP A 686 -47.16 33.40 41.64
CA ASP A 686 -47.13 34.42 40.59
C ASP A 686 -45.72 35.01 40.44
N ILE A 687 -45.32 35.26 39.18
CA ILE A 687 -44.05 35.87 38.80
C ILE A 687 -44.37 37.16 38.03
N ALA A 688 -44.01 38.33 38.58
CA ALA A 688 -44.34 39.62 37.97
C ALA A 688 -43.38 40.06 36.85
N GLN A 689 -42.14 39.57 36.87
CA GLN A 689 -41.10 39.89 35.89
C GLN A 689 -40.14 38.70 35.73
N ASN A 690 -39.41 38.63 34.60
CA ASN A 690 -38.40 37.61 34.37
C ASN A 690 -37.42 37.51 35.57
N ALA A 691 -37.37 36.35 36.21
CA ALA A 691 -36.53 36.13 37.38
C ALA A 691 -36.16 34.66 37.59
N PHE A 692 -34.94 34.44 38.11
CA PHE A 692 -34.52 33.13 38.59
C PHE A 692 -35.34 32.76 39.82
N THR A 693 -36.05 31.63 39.74
CA THR A 693 -37.04 31.20 40.71
C THR A 693 -36.65 29.85 41.31
N GLU A 694 -36.64 29.79 42.64
CA GLU A 694 -36.43 28.59 43.44
C GLU A 694 -37.69 28.29 44.26
N LEU A 695 -38.28 27.11 44.11
CA LEU A 695 -39.33 26.59 45.01
C LEU A 695 -38.79 25.34 45.69
N LYS A 696 -38.71 25.34 47.01
CA LYS A 696 -38.05 24.28 47.79
C LYS A 696 -38.89 23.84 48.97
N ILE A 697 -38.81 22.56 49.33
CA ILE A 697 -39.46 21.94 50.49
C ILE A 697 -38.45 21.76 51.61
N TYR A 698 -38.87 22.05 52.85
CA TYR A 698 -38.09 21.92 54.07
C TYR A 698 -38.86 21.13 55.12
N ASP A 699 -38.14 20.36 55.95
CA ASP A 699 -38.71 19.69 57.12
C ASP A 699 -38.84 20.64 58.33
N LEU A 700 -39.36 20.13 59.45
CA LEU A 700 -39.49 20.87 60.72
C LEU A 700 -38.16 21.39 61.28
N ASN A 701 -37.04 20.79 60.92
CA ASN A 701 -35.71 21.20 61.36
C ASN A 701 -35.07 22.23 60.40
N GLY A 702 -35.77 22.63 59.34
CA GLY A 702 -35.28 23.55 58.32
C GLY A 702 -34.30 22.90 57.33
N LYS A 703 -34.21 21.56 57.29
CA LYS A 703 -33.41 20.85 56.30
C LYS A 703 -34.13 20.84 54.96
N GLU A 704 -33.43 21.18 53.88
CA GLU A 704 -33.95 21.05 52.51
C GLU A 704 -34.24 19.58 52.20
N VAL A 705 -35.49 19.28 51.89
CA VAL A 705 -35.99 17.93 51.59
C VAL A 705 -36.02 17.69 50.09
N GLU A 706 -36.48 18.68 49.32
CA GLU A 706 -36.62 18.58 47.87
C GLU A 706 -36.62 19.97 47.23
N THR A 707 -36.00 20.10 46.05
CA THR A 707 -36.10 21.32 45.23
C THR A 707 -37.09 21.05 44.09
N LEU A 708 -38.20 21.79 44.09
CA LEU A 708 -39.31 21.64 43.13
C LEU A 708 -39.11 22.50 41.88
N VAL A 709 -38.60 23.71 42.03
CA VAL A 709 -38.33 24.65 40.93
C VAL A 709 -36.95 25.27 41.14
N ASN A 710 -36.16 25.40 40.07
CA ASN A 710 -34.83 26.00 40.11
C ASN A 710 -34.40 26.53 38.73
N GLU A 711 -35.16 27.46 38.17
CA GLU A 711 -34.95 27.96 36.80
C GLU A 711 -35.42 29.41 36.61
N ASN A 712 -35.10 30.01 35.46
CA ASN A 712 -35.62 31.33 35.10
C ASN A 712 -37.06 31.21 34.58
N LEU A 713 -38.00 31.87 35.27
CA LEU A 713 -39.40 31.91 34.85
C LEU A 713 -39.76 33.27 34.25
N SER A 714 -40.65 33.24 33.26
CA SER A 714 -41.24 34.43 32.63
C SER A 714 -42.37 35.02 33.49
N PRO A 715 -42.86 36.24 33.20
CA PRO A 715 -44.01 36.77 33.91
C PRO A 715 -45.26 35.91 33.66
N GLY A 716 -45.98 35.55 34.71
CA GLY A 716 -47.17 34.70 34.62
C GLY A 716 -47.54 34.07 35.96
N SER A 717 -48.65 33.35 35.95
CA SER A 717 -49.14 32.56 37.09
C SER A 717 -48.82 31.09 36.88
N TYR A 718 -48.35 30.44 37.93
CA TYR A 718 -47.82 29.09 37.91
C TYR A 718 -48.43 28.22 39.01
N GLU A 719 -48.54 26.92 38.77
CA GLU A 719 -49.01 25.92 39.74
C GLU A 719 -48.08 24.71 39.72
N TYR A 720 -47.56 24.30 40.88
CA TYR A 720 -46.77 23.08 41.03
C TYR A 720 -47.57 21.95 41.68
N ASN A 721 -47.74 20.81 41.00
CA ASN A 721 -48.33 19.62 41.63
C ASN A 721 -47.24 18.84 42.39
N PHE A 722 -47.26 18.94 43.72
CA PHE A 722 -46.30 18.28 44.60
C PHE A 722 -46.85 16.93 45.07
N ASN A 723 -46.11 15.84 44.84
CA ASN A 723 -46.45 14.50 45.29
C ASN A 723 -45.44 14.02 46.35
N ALA A 724 -45.90 13.92 47.60
CA ALA A 724 -45.09 13.59 48.77
C ALA A 724 -45.12 12.09 49.12
N VAL A 725 -45.36 11.19 48.16
CA VAL A 725 -45.47 9.74 48.40
C VAL A 725 -44.26 9.16 49.16
N ASN A 726 -43.08 9.73 48.98
CA ASN A 726 -41.84 9.28 49.62
C ASN A 726 -41.53 9.97 50.96
N LEU A 727 -42.38 10.89 51.43
CA LEU A 727 -42.19 11.63 52.68
C LEU A 727 -43.05 11.03 53.82
N PRO A 728 -42.57 10.97 55.07
CA PRO A 728 -43.40 10.55 56.21
C PRO A 728 -44.48 11.60 56.53
N SER A 729 -45.61 11.17 57.13
CA SER A 729 -46.63 12.09 57.66
C SER A 729 -46.00 13.11 58.60
N GLY A 730 -46.39 14.38 58.48
CA GLY A 730 -45.78 15.45 59.26
C GLY A 730 -46.03 16.84 58.68
N VAL A 731 -45.39 17.82 59.32
CA VAL A 731 -45.43 19.23 58.92
C VAL A 731 -44.21 19.53 58.07
N TYR A 732 -44.42 20.22 56.95
CA TYR A 732 -43.38 20.68 56.03
C TYR A 732 -43.57 22.15 55.70
N PHE A 733 -42.50 22.79 55.21
CA PHE A 733 -42.54 24.15 54.72
C PHE A 733 -42.15 24.19 53.25
N TYR A 734 -42.81 25.02 52.46
CA TYR A 734 -42.40 25.33 51.09
C TYR A 734 -42.04 26.80 50.99
N LYS A 735 -40.92 27.08 50.34
CA LYS A 735 -40.34 28.41 50.20
C LYS A 735 -40.16 28.75 48.73
N LEU A 736 -40.72 29.87 48.31
CA LEU A 736 -40.48 30.48 47.01
C LEU A 736 -39.48 31.62 47.17
N LYS A 737 -38.46 31.62 46.31
CA LYS A 737 -37.52 32.74 46.14
C LYS A 737 -37.45 33.08 44.66
N SER A 738 -37.82 34.31 44.31
CA SER A 738 -37.77 34.79 42.92
C SER A 738 -37.34 36.25 42.88
N GLY A 739 -36.17 36.53 42.30
CA GLY A 739 -35.53 37.84 42.41
C GLY A 739 -35.30 38.25 43.88
N ASN A 740 -35.87 39.39 44.29
CA ASN A 740 -35.82 39.87 45.68
C ASN A 740 -36.99 39.36 46.55
N TYR A 741 -37.96 38.66 45.97
CA TYR A 741 -39.11 38.13 46.69
C TYR A 741 -38.75 36.80 47.36
N VAL A 742 -39.06 36.67 48.65
CA VAL A 742 -38.92 35.43 49.41
C VAL A 742 -40.15 35.24 50.29
N ASN A 743 -40.82 34.10 50.19
CA ASN A 743 -41.96 33.77 51.04
C ASN A 743 -41.97 32.28 51.38
N THR A 744 -42.40 31.94 52.60
CA THR A 744 -42.47 30.56 53.10
C THR A 744 -43.86 30.31 53.66
N LYS A 745 -44.43 29.14 53.37
CA LYS A 745 -45.71 28.68 53.90
C LYS A 745 -45.64 27.24 54.42
N LEU A 746 -46.61 26.87 55.25
CA LEU A 746 -46.71 25.57 55.92
C LEU A 746 -47.67 24.64 55.17
N MET A 747 -47.34 23.36 55.11
CA MET A 747 -48.21 22.29 54.61
C MET A 747 -48.17 21.06 55.53
N VAL A 748 -49.28 20.34 55.61
CA VAL A 748 -49.45 19.17 56.49
C VAL A 748 -49.74 17.93 55.65
N LEU A 749 -48.84 16.93 55.68
CA LEU A 749 -49.03 15.64 55.03
C LEU A 749 -49.62 14.63 56.02
N ILE A 750 -50.75 14.02 55.66
CA ILE A 750 -51.40 12.96 56.44
C ILE A 750 -51.48 11.73 55.57
N LYS A 751 -50.73 10.67 55.87
CA LYS A 751 -50.86 9.35 55.22
C LYS A 751 -51.91 8.48 55.89
#